data_AF-A0A6M4WNK8-F1
#
_entry.id   AF-A0A6M4WNK8-F1
#
_cell.length_a   1.000
_cell.length_b   1.000
_cell.length_c   1.000
_cell.angle_alpha   90.00
_cell.angle_beta   90.00
_cell.angle_gamma   90.00
#
_symmetry.space_group_name_H-M   'P 1'
#
loop_
_entity.id
_entity.type
_entity.pdbx_description
1 polymer ?
#
loop_
_entity_poly.entity_id
_entity_poly.type
_entity_poly.pdbx_seq_one_letter_code
_entity_poly.pdbx_strand_id
1 'polypeptide(L)'
;MTSRSWTFRTAATVVALAAASATFSTFAVAQAADNTSAKAPAVDRQDPQPAKAKEHDFDGPLSKTQEAQREEAIEQVISGEASVKDRDGSKVVQLKSRKGDSKYVELGREKTDKIFTILVEFGDQVDSRYGGTVGPLHNQIAAPDRKKDNSTAWQADYNQAHFQDLYFGTGKNTESLKKYYEKQSSGRYSVEGEVTDWVKVPYNEARYGSNDASTGAWYAVQDGVNAWVAEREAAGATAAEIKAELAEFDQWDRYDYDGDGDFNESDGYIDHFQIVHAGEDESAGGGAQGEDAIWAHRWYAFGTDAGSTGPDTNKLGGAQVGDTGIWVGDYTIQPENGGLGVYAHEYGHDLGLPDEYDTSGGGENSTGFWTLMSSGSWLGTGKEAIGNLPGDMNAWDKLQLGWLDYDVAKAGVKSSHTLGVAEYNTKNAQALVVQLPEKEVTTEVVAPAEGATQWWSGSGDDLRNTLTRAVDLTGKTSASLSLDGWWDIEQDYDYLYTEVSTDGANWTPIDGTLADGSAIPRDGSGKPALTGTVDAYQKLTFPLNAYAGQKISVRFRYATDGGVAQKGFAADEITVTADGAALFSDNAETADAAWTANGFSRIGASITDDYAQYYIAENRQYVSYDKTLKVGPYNFGFSTTRPDWVEHYPYQNGLLIWKWDTSQADDNTSQHPGEGLILPIDSHPTALKWTDGSVMNARLQSFDSPFSQYRTDAITLHKADVAVKIKSRPGVPVFDDGKSTYYDATTPLAGVKVTDTNTSIKIVNEPASGSTIKVKVGPSTK
;
A
#
# COMPACT_ATOMS: atom_id res chain seq x y z
N MET A 1 15.90 31.01 62.85
CA MET A 1 14.43 31.22 62.75
C MET A 1 13.98 30.31 61.61
N THR A 2 13.63 29.06 61.95
CA THR A 2 12.25 28.48 61.98
C THR A 2 11.67 28.33 60.57
N SER A 3 11.35 27.16 60.02
CA SER A 3 11.07 25.78 60.54
C SER A 3 11.13 24.77 59.36
N ARG A 4 11.90 23.66 59.39
CA ARG A 4 11.58 22.26 59.84
C ARG A 4 10.42 21.57 59.06
N SER A 5 10.41 20.25 58.73
CA SER A 5 11.34 19.11 58.89
C SER A 5 10.78 17.76 58.35
N TRP A 6 11.69 16.83 58.00
CA TRP A 6 11.76 15.39 58.38
C TRP A 6 11.15 14.23 57.52
N THR A 7 12.04 13.54 56.79
CA THR A 7 12.53 12.13 56.90
C THR A 7 11.67 10.94 57.40
N PHE A 8 11.92 9.80 56.73
CA PHE A 8 12.24 8.41 57.17
C PHE A 8 11.33 7.33 56.51
N ARG A 9 11.74 6.09 56.17
CA ARG A 9 12.87 5.25 56.62
C ARG A 9 13.06 4.03 55.69
N THR A 10 14.31 3.63 55.52
CA THR A 10 14.82 2.35 55.02
C THR A 10 14.62 1.23 56.05
N ALA A 11 14.55 -0.03 55.59
CA ALA A 11 15.01 -1.18 56.39
C ALA A 11 15.59 -2.27 55.47
N ALA A 12 16.88 -2.54 55.66
CA ALA A 12 17.58 -3.72 55.17
C ALA A 12 17.89 -4.63 56.36
N THR A 13 17.92 -5.95 56.14
CA THR A 13 18.58 -6.88 57.07
C THR A 13 19.28 -7.96 56.25
N VAL A 14 20.55 -8.17 56.62
CA VAL A 14 21.54 -9.08 56.05
C VAL A 14 21.46 -10.44 56.78
N VAL A 15 21.89 -11.55 56.15
CA VAL A 15 22.91 -12.51 56.65
C VAL A 15 22.87 -13.88 55.93
N ALA A 16 24.03 -14.19 55.32
CA ALA A 16 24.81 -15.44 55.20
C ALA A 16 24.37 -16.71 54.42
N LEU A 17 25.23 -17.01 53.44
CA LEU A 17 25.82 -18.29 52.98
C LEU A 17 25.62 -19.56 53.84
N ALA A 18 25.39 -20.70 53.16
CA ALA A 18 26.21 -21.92 53.27
C ALA A 18 25.97 -22.87 52.07
N ALA A 19 27.06 -23.41 51.52
CA ALA A 19 27.11 -24.43 50.47
C ALA A 19 27.14 -25.86 51.07
N ALA A 20 26.66 -26.87 50.33
CA ALA A 20 27.31 -28.18 50.17
C ALA A 20 26.49 -29.18 49.33
N SER A 21 27.21 -29.82 48.42
CA SER A 21 26.95 -30.92 47.48
C SER A 21 26.79 -32.33 48.10
N ALA A 22 26.11 -33.25 47.39
CA ALA A 22 26.43 -34.71 47.20
C ALA A 22 25.17 -35.50 46.74
N THR A 23 25.00 -35.87 45.45
CA THR A 23 25.42 -37.09 44.70
C THR A 23 24.57 -38.39 44.88
N PHE A 24 24.29 -39.03 43.72
CA PHE A 24 24.00 -40.45 43.41
C PHE A 24 22.54 -40.92 43.07
N SER A 25 22.26 -40.92 41.76
CA SER A 25 21.96 -42.06 40.84
C SER A 25 20.87 -43.14 41.10
N THR A 26 20.03 -43.31 40.05
CA THR A 26 19.28 -44.52 39.59
C THR A 26 18.04 -44.94 40.42
N PHE A 27 16.86 -45.35 39.91
CA PHE A 27 16.44 -46.06 38.68
C PHE A 27 15.03 -45.62 38.19
N ALA A 28 14.75 -45.91 36.91
CA ALA A 28 13.50 -45.67 36.17
C ALA A 28 12.23 -46.32 36.76
N VAL A 29 11.09 -45.62 36.65
CA VAL A 29 9.76 -46.20 36.38
C VAL A 29 8.96 -45.21 35.54
N ALA A 30 8.55 -45.65 34.35
CA ALA A 30 7.57 -44.95 33.54
C ALA A 30 6.27 -44.77 34.33
N GLN A 31 5.83 -43.52 34.50
CA GLN A 31 4.46 -43.21 34.88
C GLN A 31 3.83 -42.41 33.76
N ALA A 32 2.80 -43.02 33.17
CA ALA A 32 1.86 -42.38 32.27
C ALA A 32 1.38 -41.08 32.92
N ALA A 33 1.63 -39.96 32.24
CA ALA A 33 1.05 -38.69 32.63
C ALA A 33 -0.42 -38.71 32.22
N ASP A 34 -1.26 -38.60 33.24
CA ASP A 34 -2.70 -38.49 33.16
C ASP A 34 -3.15 -37.39 32.22
N ASN A 35 -4.21 -37.73 31.47
CA ASN A 35 -5.10 -36.81 30.79
C ASN A 35 -5.52 -35.67 31.74
N THR A 36 -4.87 -34.53 31.62
CA THR A 36 -5.47 -33.24 31.94
C THR A 36 -5.60 -32.50 30.64
N SER A 37 -6.83 -32.48 30.12
CA SER A 37 -7.24 -31.63 29.04
C SER A 37 -6.98 -30.18 29.45
N ALA A 38 -5.80 -29.66 29.06
CA ALA A 38 -5.59 -28.23 28.96
C ALA A 38 -6.67 -27.73 27.99
N LYS A 39 -7.67 -27.02 28.53
CA LYS A 39 -8.56 -26.22 27.70
C LYS A 39 -7.64 -25.31 26.89
N ALA A 40 -7.69 -25.44 25.57
CA ALA A 40 -7.13 -24.46 24.67
C ALA A 40 -7.60 -23.06 25.14
N PRO A 41 -6.72 -22.04 25.13
CA PRO A 41 -7.14 -20.67 25.40
C PRO A 41 -8.36 -20.33 24.53
N ALA A 42 -9.28 -19.55 25.08
CA ALA A 42 -10.41 -19.07 24.29
C ALA A 42 -9.83 -18.21 23.15
N VAL A 43 -10.02 -18.65 21.92
CA VAL A 43 -9.69 -17.88 20.71
C VAL A 43 -10.60 -16.66 20.72
N ASP A 44 -10.02 -15.47 20.81
CA ASP A 44 -10.76 -14.20 20.72
C ASP A 44 -10.75 -13.79 19.25
N ARG A 45 -11.83 -14.09 18.54
CA ARG A 45 -11.96 -13.77 17.11
C ARG A 45 -12.58 -12.39 16.98
N GLN A 46 -11.85 -11.48 16.35
CA GLN A 46 -12.26 -10.09 16.22
C GLN A 46 -12.75 -9.80 14.80
N ASP A 47 -13.43 -8.67 14.62
CA ASP A 47 -13.66 -8.16 13.27
C ASP A 47 -12.28 -7.96 12.61
N PRO A 48 -12.03 -8.46 11.39
CA PRO A 48 -10.72 -8.34 10.78
C PRO A 48 -10.26 -6.90 10.49
N GLN A 49 -11.16 -5.91 10.59
CA GLN A 49 -10.85 -4.49 10.37
C GLN A 49 -11.42 -3.50 11.42
N PRO A 50 -11.13 -3.68 12.73
CA PRO A 50 -10.82 -2.56 13.61
C PRO A 50 -9.50 -2.77 14.38
N ALA A 51 -8.86 -3.94 14.27
CA ALA A 51 -7.58 -4.21 14.91
C ALA A 51 -6.46 -3.57 14.08
N LYS A 52 -6.16 -2.28 14.31
CA LYS A 52 -5.01 -1.55 13.73
C LYS A 52 -4.68 -2.04 12.30
N ALA A 53 -5.59 -1.78 11.36
CA ALA A 53 -5.39 -2.16 9.97
C ALA A 53 -3.96 -1.78 9.54
N LYS A 54 -3.23 -2.76 9.01
CA LYS A 54 -1.89 -2.58 8.46
C LYS A 54 -2.02 -2.55 6.95
N GLU A 55 -1.05 -1.93 6.31
CA GLU A 55 -0.82 -2.03 4.87
C GLU A 55 -0.69 -3.52 4.48
N HIS A 56 -1.44 -3.93 3.45
CA HIS A 56 -1.30 -5.24 2.82
C HIS A 56 -0.43 -5.15 1.58
N ASP A 57 -0.25 -3.97 1.00
CA ASP A 57 0.63 -3.76 -0.15
C ASP A 57 1.95 -3.10 0.26
N PHE A 58 2.98 -3.91 0.50
CA PHE A 58 4.29 -3.38 0.89
C PHE A 58 5.18 -3.07 -0.32
N ASP A 59 5.96 -2.00 -0.19
CA ASP A 59 6.92 -1.54 -1.20
C ASP A 59 7.92 -2.64 -1.60
N GLY A 60 7.99 -2.87 -2.92
CA GLY A 60 9.13 -3.49 -3.58
C GLY A 60 10.15 -2.44 -4.06
N PRO A 61 11.28 -2.88 -4.63
CA PRO A 61 12.35 -2.00 -5.08
C PRO A 61 11.95 -1.03 -6.20
N LEU A 62 10.85 -1.31 -6.91
CA LEU A 62 10.34 -0.48 -8.01
C LEU A 62 8.82 -0.19 -7.91
N SER A 63 8.14 -0.53 -6.80
CA SER A 63 6.68 -0.37 -6.66
C SER A 63 6.23 1.08 -6.88
N LYS A 64 6.73 1.99 -6.03
CA LYS A 64 6.49 3.43 -6.13
C LYS A 64 6.84 4.00 -7.49
N THR A 65 7.94 3.50 -8.05
CA THR A 65 8.35 3.91 -9.39
C THR A 65 7.30 3.56 -10.41
N GLN A 66 6.79 2.34 -10.39
CA GLN A 66 5.75 1.88 -11.30
C GLN A 66 4.45 2.67 -11.11
N GLU A 67 4.00 2.86 -9.87
CA GLU A 67 2.79 3.63 -9.52
C GLU A 67 2.81 5.05 -10.10
N ALA A 68 3.89 5.80 -9.88
CA ALA A 68 4.03 7.16 -10.38
C ALA A 68 3.93 7.23 -11.92
N GLN A 69 4.53 6.27 -12.65
CA GLN A 69 4.44 6.26 -14.12
C GLN A 69 3.06 5.83 -14.60
N ARG A 70 2.38 4.92 -13.89
CA ARG A 70 1.01 4.53 -14.19
C ARG A 70 0.07 5.71 -14.03
N GLU A 71 0.21 6.47 -12.94
CA GLU A 71 -0.57 7.68 -12.71
C GLU A 71 -0.37 8.69 -13.86
N GLU A 72 0.88 9.04 -14.17
CA GLU A 72 1.20 9.96 -15.28
C GLU A 72 0.59 9.46 -16.61
N ALA A 73 0.71 8.16 -16.89
CA ALA A 73 0.20 7.58 -18.12
C ALA A 73 -1.34 7.59 -18.18
N ILE A 74 -2.03 7.31 -17.08
CA ILE A 74 -3.49 7.35 -17.00
C ILE A 74 -4.00 8.79 -17.17
N GLU A 75 -3.37 9.76 -16.50
CA GLU A 75 -3.71 11.17 -16.66
C GLU A 75 -3.59 11.63 -18.12
N GLN A 76 -2.48 11.29 -18.78
CA GLN A 76 -2.28 11.63 -20.19
C GLN A 76 -3.27 10.90 -21.13
N VAL A 77 -3.70 9.67 -20.79
CA VAL A 77 -4.73 8.95 -21.57
C VAL A 77 -6.10 9.58 -21.37
N ILE A 78 -6.47 9.96 -20.14
CA ILE A 78 -7.76 10.61 -19.83
C ILE A 78 -7.84 11.99 -20.49
N SER A 79 -6.76 12.78 -20.46
CA SER A 79 -6.69 14.09 -21.10
C SER A 79 -6.66 14.01 -22.63
N GLY A 80 -6.26 12.87 -23.18
CA GLY A 80 -6.09 12.62 -24.61
C GLY A 80 -4.72 13.04 -25.16
N GLU A 81 -3.75 13.28 -24.29
CA GLU A 81 -2.36 13.63 -24.64
C GLU A 81 -1.54 12.40 -25.04
N ALA A 82 -1.85 11.23 -24.48
CA ALA A 82 -1.26 9.95 -24.82
C ALA A 82 -2.30 8.96 -25.35
N SER A 83 -1.82 7.92 -26.04
CA SER A 83 -2.66 6.85 -26.57
C SER A 83 -2.11 5.49 -26.18
N VAL A 84 -2.98 4.62 -25.70
CA VAL A 84 -2.67 3.22 -25.42
C VAL A 84 -2.43 2.45 -26.73
N LYS A 85 -1.38 1.63 -26.76
CA LYS A 85 -1.08 0.68 -27.83
C LYS A 85 -1.20 -0.74 -27.31
N ASP A 86 -1.80 -1.61 -28.09
CA ASP A 86 -1.81 -3.05 -27.80
C ASP A 86 -0.49 -3.67 -28.29
N ARG A 87 0.18 -4.41 -27.40
CA ARG A 87 1.35 -5.25 -27.66
C ARG A 87 1.06 -6.65 -27.11
N ASP A 88 0.46 -7.49 -27.93
CA ASP A 88 0.17 -8.89 -27.62
C ASP A 88 -0.64 -9.10 -26.31
N GLY A 89 -1.62 -8.23 -26.08
CA GLY A 89 -2.47 -8.25 -24.89
C GLY A 89 -2.05 -7.26 -23.80
N SER A 90 -0.83 -6.74 -23.85
CA SER A 90 -0.36 -5.64 -22.99
C SER A 90 -0.81 -4.29 -23.55
N LYS A 91 -1.41 -3.45 -22.69
CA LYS A 91 -1.88 -2.10 -23.03
C LYS A 91 -0.81 -1.09 -22.65
N VAL A 92 0.08 -0.77 -23.58
CA VAL A 92 1.28 0.01 -23.30
C VAL A 92 1.13 1.47 -23.72
N VAL A 93 1.53 2.39 -22.85
CA VAL A 93 1.70 3.82 -23.12
C VAL A 93 3.18 4.14 -23.22
N GLN A 94 3.54 4.99 -24.17
CA GLN A 94 4.90 5.49 -24.34
C GLN A 94 4.96 6.93 -23.85
N LEU A 95 5.61 7.14 -22.70
CA LEU A 95 5.86 8.45 -22.12
C LEU A 95 7.13 9.06 -22.69
N LYS A 96 7.15 10.39 -22.83
CA LYS A 96 8.33 11.14 -23.28
C LYS A 96 9.19 11.46 -22.07
N SER A 97 10.37 10.85 -21.95
CA SER A 97 11.32 11.29 -20.92
C SER A 97 11.84 12.70 -21.21
N ARG A 98 12.06 13.49 -20.14
CA ARG A 98 12.81 14.76 -20.21
C ARG A 98 14.24 14.56 -20.74
N LYS A 99 14.78 13.34 -20.71
CA LYS A 99 16.11 12.95 -21.22
C LYS A 99 16.13 12.59 -22.72
N GLY A 100 14.97 12.48 -23.37
CA GLY A 100 14.83 12.17 -24.80
C GLY A 100 14.64 10.68 -25.12
N ASP A 101 14.88 9.78 -24.15
CA ASP A 101 14.55 8.35 -24.26
C ASP A 101 13.06 8.12 -24.02
N SER A 102 12.52 7.03 -24.57
CA SER A 102 11.13 6.65 -24.34
C SER A 102 11.04 5.80 -23.08
N LYS A 103 9.96 6.01 -22.32
CA LYS A 103 9.60 5.19 -21.15
C LYS A 103 8.30 4.48 -21.48
N TYR A 104 8.20 3.18 -21.25
CA TYR A 104 6.98 2.43 -21.51
C TYR A 104 6.30 2.08 -20.20
N VAL A 105 4.98 2.17 -20.19
CA VAL A 105 4.15 1.89 -19.02
C VAL A 105 3.01 0.98 -19.47
N GLU A 106 2.93 -0.22 -18.92
CA GLU A 106 1.80 -1.12 -19.13
C GLU A 106 0.62 -0.66 -18.26
N LEU A 107 -0.48 -0.20 -18.86
CA LEU A 107 -1.70 0.23 -18.16
C LEU A 107 -2.76 -0.87 -18.01
N GLY A 108 -2.53 -2.04 -18.60
CA GLY A 108 -3.50 -3.12 -18.50
C GLY A 108 -3.06 -4.36 -19.25
N ARG A 109 -3.63 -5.49 -18.82
CA ARG A 109 -3.34 -6.82 -19.34
C ARG A 109 -4.63 -7.50 -19.79
N GLU A 110 -4.63 -8.00 -21.02
CA GLU A 110 -5.74 -8.76 -21.61
C GLU A 110 -5.23 -10.15 -22.04
N LYS A 111 -4.82 -10.96 -21.05
CA LYS A 111 -4.24 -12.29 -21.24
C LYS A 111 -4.60 -13.24 -20.10
N THR A 112 -4.08 -14.47 -20.17
CA THR A 112 -4.10 -15.40 -19.04
C THR A 112 -2.72 -15.45 -18.42
N ASP A 113 -2.59 -14.97 -17.19
CA ASP A 113 -1.33 -15.07 -16.45
C ASP A 113 -1.28 -16.37 -15.62
N LYS A 114 -0.07 -16.79 -15.29
CA LYS A 114 0.20 -18.04 -14.56
C LYS A 114 0.63 -17.76 -13.14
N ILE A 115 -0.01 -18.43 -12.19
CA ILE A 115 0.27 -18.34 -10.76
C ILE A 115 0.97 -19.61 -10.28
N PHE A 116 2.08 -19.46 -9.56
CA PHE A 116 2.73 -20.56 -8.86
C PHE A 116 2.51 -20.43 -7.36
N THR A 117 1.76 -21.36 -6.78
CA THR A 117 1.38 -21.33 -5.36
C THR A 117 2.01 -22.46 -4.57
N ILE A 118 2.68 -22.14 -3.47
CA ILE A 118 3.19 -23.13 -2.50
C ILE A 118 2.33 -23.14 -1.24
N LEU A 119 1.91 -24.33 -0.82
CA LEU A 119 1.24 -24.51 0.48
C LEU A 119 2.30 -24.78 1.57
N VAL A 120 2.32 -23.98 2.64
CA VAL A 120 3.37 -24.00 3.67
C VAL A 120 2.79 -24.30 5.05
N GLU A 121 3.22 -25.41 5.65
CA GLU A 121 2.97 -25.71 7.06
C GLU A 121 4.24 -25.58 7.92
N PHE A 122 4.07 -25.37 9.21
CA PHE A 122 5.17 -24.95 10.08
C PHE A 122 5.79 -26.10 10.87
N GLY A 123 7.10 -25.97 11.10
CA GLY A 123 7.92 -26.95 11.78
C GLY A 123 7.91 -26.82 13.30
N ASP A 124 8.86 -27.52 13.92
CA ASP A 124 9.03 -27.63 15.37
C ASP A 124 10.24 -26.87 15.92
N GLN A 125 11.06 -26.27 15.05
CA GLN A 125 12.15 -25.41 15.49
C GLN A 125 11.60 -24.07 15.98
N VAL A 126 12.11 -23.60 17.10
CA VAL A 126 11.75 -22.30 17.67
C VAL A 126 12.95 -21.39 17.59
N ASP A 127 12.79 -20.26 16.91
CA ASP A 127 13.79 -19.21 16.95
C ASP A 127 13.70 -18.48 18.29
N SER A 128 14.77 -18.55 19.08
CA SER A 128 14.82 -17.94 20.41
C SER A 128 14.61 -16.43 20.44
N ARG A 129 14.73 -15.74 19.29
CA ARG A 129 14.45 -14.30 19.16
C ARG A 129 12.96 -13.99 19.24
N TYR A 130 12.11 -14.87 18.72
CA TYR A 130 10.67 -14.64 18.57
C TYR A 130 9.83 -15.58 19.46
N GLY A 131 10.32 -16.79 19.76
CA GLY A 131 9.61 -17.74 20.61
C GLY A 131 8.38 -18.33 19.92
N GLY A 132 7.22 -18.23 20.56
CA GLY A 132 5.95 -18.75 20.03
C GLY A 132 5.71 -20.25 20.22
N THR A 133 4.53 -20.70 19.78
CA THR A 133 4.07 -22.09 19.87
C THR A 133 4.52 -22.87 18.62
N VAL A 134 4.80 -24.17 18.77
CA VAL A 134 5.13 -25.07 17.64
C VAL A 134 3.96 -25.20 16.66
N GLY A 135 4.26 -25.29 15.36
CA GLY A 135 3.27 -25.35 14.29
C GLY A 135 2.72 -23.96 13.91
N PRO A 136 1.48 -23.88 13.40
CA PRO A 136 0.54 -24.99 13.19
C PRO A 136 0.90 -25.87 11.98
N LEU A 137 0.37 -27.10 11.98
CA LEU A 137 0.22 -27.86 10.73
C LEU A 137 -1.13 -27.51 10.11
N HIS A 138 -1.29 -27.75 8.81
CA HIS A 138 -2.58 -27.55 8.16
C HIS A 138 -3.67 -28.46 8.78
N ASN A 139 -4.94 -28.09 8.61
CA ASN A 139 -6.11 -28.75 9.18
C ASN A 139 -6.18 -28.74 10.72
N GLN A 140 -5.47 -27.81 11.38
CA GLN A 140 -5.50 -27.66 12.85
C GLN A 140 -6.40 -26.52 13.35
N ILE A 141 -7.04 -25.78 12.43
CA ILE A 141 -8.01 -24.73 12.77
C ILE A 141 -9.24 -25.34 13.44
N ALA A 142 -9.60 -24.80 14.62
CA ALA A 142 -10.70 -25.32 15.41
C ALA A 142 -12.06 -25.03 14.76
N ALA A 143 -12.89 -26.08 14.63
CA ALA A 143 -14.24 -25.96 14.11
C ALA A 143 -15.09 -24.99 14.95
N PRO A 144 -15.70 -23.96 14.33
CA PRO A 144 -16.50 -22.96 15.06
C PRO A 144 -17.82 -23.55 15.59
N ASP A 145 -18.27 -23.07 16.76
CA ASP A 145 -19.63 -23.36 17.23
C ASP A 145 -20.62 -22.51 16.43
N ARG A 146 -21.25 -23.11 15.40
CA ARG A 146 -22.23 -22.41 14.53
C ARG A 146 -23.47 -21.85 15.24
N LYS A 147 -23.66 -22.13 16.54
CA LYS A 147 -24.67 -21.43 17.36
C LYS A 147 -24.20 -20.07 17.85
N LYS A 148 -22.89 -19.79 17.80
CA LYS A 148 -22.26 -18.58 18.32
C LYS A 148 -21.44 -17.83 17.28
N ASP A 149 -20.96 -18.54 16.27
CA ASP A 149 -20.02 -18.03 15.27
C ASP A 149 -20.54 -18.30 13.85
N ASN A 150 -20.83 -17.22 13.13
CA ASN A 150 -21.12 -17.24 11.69
C ASN A 150 -20.13 -16.40 10.88
N SER A 151 -19.02 -15.97 11.47
CA SER A 151 -18.00 -15.18 10.80
C SER A 151 -16.85 -16.05 10.30
N THR A 152 -16.45 -17.09 11.04
CA THR A 152 -15.27 -17.90 10.69
C THR A 152 -15.54 -18.87 9.55
N ALA A 153 -14.76 -18.73 8.46
CA ALA A 153 -14.66 -19.75 7.43
C ALA A 153 -13.98 -21.00 7.98
N TRP A 154 -14.58 -22.17 7.75
CA TRP A 154 -14.05 -23.45 8.22
C TRP A 154 -14.54 -24.62 7.37
N GLN A 155 -13.64 -25.53 7.05
CA GLN A 155 -13.92 -26.86 6.53
C GLN A 155 -12.98 -27.89 7.18
N ALA A 156 -13.30 -29.17 6.99
CA ALA A 156 -12.58 -30.26 7.65
C ALA A 156 -11.24 -30.63 7.00
N ASP A 157 -11.05 -30.28 5.72
CA ASP A 157 -9.85 -30.64 4.95
C ASP A 157 -9.49 -29.59 3.91
N TYR A 158 -8.42 -28.83 4.17
CA TYR A 158 -7.76 -27.86 3.29
C TYR A 158 -6.59 -28.53 2.56
N ASN A 159 -6.91 -29.42 1.62
CA ASN A 159 -5.93 -30.11 0.80
C ASN A 159 -5.58 -29.32 -0.48
N GLN A 160 -4.57 -29.77 -1.22
CA GLN A 160 -4.15 -29.19 -2.51
C GLN A 160 -5.32 -29.02 -3.49
N ALA A 161 -6.23 -30.00 -3.59
CA ALA A 161 -7.35 -29.94 -4.53
C ALA A 161 -8.34 -28.82 -4.19
N HIS A 162 -8.54 -28.54 -2.89
CA HIS A 162 -9.35 -27.40 -2.46
C HIS A 162 -8.76 -26.08 -2.97
N PHE A 163 -7.46 -25.85 -2.78
CA PHE A 163 -6.82 -24.61 -3.22
C PHE A 163 -6.74 -24.52 -4.74
N GLN A 164 -6.47 -25.62 -5.45
CA GLN A 164 -6.52 -25.64 -6.91
C GLN A 164 -7.92 -25.24 -7.42
N ASP A 165 -9.00 -25.67 -6.76
CA ASP A 165 -10.36 -25.25 -7.09
C ASP A 165 -10.64 -23.78 -6.69
N LEU A 166 -10.12 -23.32 -5.56
CA LEU A 166 -10.25 -21.93 -5.11
C LEU A 166 -9.58 -20.95 -6.07
N TYR A 167 -8.40 -21.29 -6.58
CA TYR A 167 -7.69 -20.47 -7.54
C TYR A 167 -8.27 -20.62 -8.96
N PHE A 168 -8.46 -21.84 -9.44
CA PHE A 168 -8.63 -22.10 -10.88
C PHE A 168 -9.90 -22.88 -11.24
N GLY A 169 -10.76 -23.15 -10.27
CA GLY A 169 -11.99 -23.91 -10.48
C GLY A 169 -12.92 -23.28 -11.52
N THR A 170 -13.38 -24.08 -12.48
CA THR A 170 -14.26 -23.63 -13.58
C THR A 170 -15.70 -24.19 -13.48
N GLY A 171 -16.00 -24.88 -12.37
CA GLY A 171 -17.31 -25.46 -12.14
C GLY A 171 -18.44 -24.44 -12.20
N LYS A 172 -19.61 -24.87 -12.69
CA LYS A 172 -20.78 -23.99 -12.84
C LYS A 172 -21.19 -23.29 -11.54
N ASN A 173 -21.03 -23.98 -10.40
CA ASN A 173 -21.35 -23.48 -9.07
C ASN A 173 -20.09 -23.28 -8.20
N THR A 174 -18.91 -23.27 -8.82
CA THR A 174 -17.64 -22.98 -8.17
C THR A 174 -17.34 -21.51 -8.38
N GLU A 175 -17.04 -20.79 -7.31
CA GLU A 175 -16.45 -19.46 -7.39
C GLU A 175 -14.95 -19.61 -7.13
N SER A 176 -14.14 -18.90 -7.90
CA SER A 176 -12.68 -19.04 -7.88
C SER A 176 -12.02 -17.72 -8.27
N LEU A 177 -10.72 -17.58 -7.98
CA LEU A 177 -9.93 -16.41 -8.37
C LEU A 177 -10.02 -16.17 -9.88
N LYS A 178 -9.86 -17.24 -10.66
CA LYS A 178 -10.06 -17.24 -12.12
C LYS A 178 -11.39 -16.63 -12.53
N LYS A 179 -12.51 -17.13 -12.00
CA LYS A 179 -13.84 -16.64 -12.39
C LYS A 179 -14.13 -15.23 -11.90
N TYR A 180 -13.57 -14.85 -10.75
CA TYR A 180 -13.66 -13.50 -10.23
C TYR A 180 -13.03 -12.51 -11.21
N TYR A 181 -11.77 -12.76 -11.60
CA TYR A 181 -11.02 -11.89 -12.50
C TYR A 181 -11.51 -11.92 -13.95
N GLU A 182 -11.98 -13.07 -14.45
CA GLU A 182 -12.73 -13.14 -15.71
C GLU A 182 -13.99 -12.26 -15.65
N LYS A 183 -14.65 -12.18 -14.48
CA LYS A 183 -15.85 -11.37 -14.34
C LYS A 183 -15.54 -9.88 -14.24
N GLN A 184 -14.57 -9.48 -13.41
CA GLN A 184 -14.17 -8.08 -13.23
C GLN A 184 -13.65 -7.46 -14.54
N SER A 185 -12.85 -8.22 -15.29
CA SER A 185 -12.31 -7.80 -16.58
C SER A 185 -13.29 -7.92 -17.75
N SER A 186 -14.50 -8.45 -17.53
CA SER A 186 -15.45 -8.81 -18.59
C SER A 186 -14.89 -9.79 -19.64
N GLY A 187 -14.05 -10.73 -19.18
CA GLY A 187 -13.48 -11.83 -19.95
C GLY A 187 -12.20 -11.52 -20.69
N ARG A 188 -11.57 -10.36 -20.41
CA ARG A 188 -10.31 -9.95 -21.01
C ARG A 188 -9.09 -10.53 -20.30
N TYR A 189 -9.21 -10.77 -19.01
CA TYR A 189 -8.14 -11.25 -18.15
C TYR A 189 -8.57 -12.52 -17.41
N SER A 190 -7.64 -13.45 -17.25
CA SER A 190 -7.84 -14.70 -16.52
C SER A 190 -6.55 -15.09 -15.82
N VAL A 191 -6.66 -16.04 -14.89
CA VAL A 191 -5.50 -16.73 -14.31
C VAL A 191 -5.59 -18.24 -14.52
N GLU A 192 -4.44 -18.89 -14.58
CA GLU A 192 -4.26 -20.33 -14.46
C GLU A 192 -2.98 -20.64 -13.69
N GLY A 193 -2.67 -21.89 -13.40
CA GLY A 193 -1.46 -22.19 -12.65
C GLY A 193 -1.52 -23.48 -11.85
N GLU A 194 -0.57 -23.57 -10.93
CA GLU A 194 -0.32 -24.75 -10.11
C GLU A 194 -0.32 -24.39 -8.63
N VAL A 195 -1.02 -25.21 -7.84
CA VAL A 195 -0.88 -25.25 -6.39
C VAL A 195 -0.10 -26.50 -6.02
N THR A 196 1.01 -26.39 -5.28
CA THR A 196 1.78 -27.55 -4.82
C THR A 196 1.08 -28.29 -3.68
N ASP A 197 1.57 -29.48 -3.32
CA ASP A 197 1.18 -30.08 -2.03
C ASP A 197 1.83 -29.30 -0.86
N TRP A 198 1.35 -29.55 0.37
CA TRP A 198 1.88 -28.92 1.58
C TRP A 198 3.33 -29.30 1.82
N VAL A 199 4.21 -28.30 1.85
CA VAL A 199 5.60 -28.43 2.27
C VAL A 199 5.76 -27.94 3.70
N LYS A 200 6.67 -28.56 4.45
CA LYS A 200 6.92 -28.17 5.84
C LYS A 200 8.20 -27.35 5.97
N VAL A 201 8.08 -26.10 6.43
CA VAL A 201 9.23 -25.25 6.73
C VAL A 201 9.86 -25.59 8.09
N PRO A 202 11.14 -25.25 8.35
CA PRO A 202 11.83 -25.72 9.55
C PRO A 202 11.29 -25.17 10.87
N TYR A 203 10.88 -23.90 10.88
CA TYR A 203 10.51 -23.18 12.10
C TYR A 203 8.99 -23.13 12.32
N ASN A 204 8.60 -22.81 13.55
CA ASN A 204 7.22 -22.45 13.87
C ASN A 204 6.81 -21.10 13.28
N GLU A 205 5.50 -20.84 13.22
CA GLU A 205 4.95 -19.64 12.57
C GLU A 205 5.54 -18.32 13.09
N ALA A 206 5.83 -18.23 14.40
CA ALA A 206 6.39 -17.02 15.01
C ALA A 206 7.73 -16.55 14.39
N ARG A 207 8.54 -17.44 13.79
CA ARG A 207 9.76 -17.04 13.06
C ARG A 207 9.45 -16.18 11.83
N TYR A 208 8.27 -16.37 11.27
CA TYR A 208 7.84 -15.82 9.99
C TYR A 208 6.80 -14.72 10.17
N GLY A 209 5.86 -14.88 11.12
CA GLY A 209 4.70 -13.99 11.29
C GLY A 209 4.74 -13.05 12.50
N SER A 210 5.59 -13.30 13.50
CA SER A 210 5.59 -12.49 14.74
C SER A 210 5.78 -11.00 14.44
N ASN A 211 5.04 -10.15 15.17
CA ASN A 211 5.16 -8.69 15.07
C ASN A 211 6.57 -8.14 15.39
N ASP A 212 7.43 -8.93 16.06
CA ASP A 212 8.84 -8.59 16.29
C ASP A 212 9.77 -8.99 15.11
N ALA A 213 9.25 -9.75 14.15
CA ALA A 213 9.95 -10.25 12.97
C ALA A 213 9.56 -9.46 11.71
N SER A 214 9.99 -8.19 11.62
CA SER A 214 9.59 -7.26 10.54
C SER A 214 9.88 -7.72 9.11
N THR A 215 10.80 -8.67 8.90
CA THR A 215 11.13 -9.28 7.59
C THR A 215 10.91 -10.80 7.62
N GLY A 216 10.15 -11.30 8.59
CA GLY A 216 9.93 -12.73 8.82
C GLY A 216 9.32 -13.43 7.61
N ALA A 217 8.35 -12.79 6.95
CA ALA A 217 7.65 -13.33 5.79
C ALA A 217 8.58 -13.60 4.59
N TRP A 218 9.64 -12.82 4.39
CA TRP A 218 10.66 -13.09 3.36
C TRP A 218 11.33 -14.46 3.55
N TYR A 219 11.49 -14.88 4.81
CA TYR A 219 12.01 -16.20 5.12
C TYR A 219 10.97 -17.30 4.94
N ALA A 220 9.66 -17.00 5.00
CA ALA A 220 8.64 -17.98 4.61
C ALA A 220 8.71 -18.25 3.11
N VAL A 221 8.96 -17.23 2.30
CA VAL A 221 9.25 -17.37 0.86
C VAL A 221 10.49 -18.23 0.64
N GLN A 222 11.63 -17.83 1.22
CA GLN A 222 12.89 -18.56 1.05
C GLN A 222 12.78 -20.01 1.52
N ASP A 223 12.28 -20.26 2.73
CA ASP A 223 12.18 -21.61 3.27
C ASP A 223 11.12 -22.44 2.55
N GLY A 224 10.02 -21.82 2.09
CA GLY A 224 8.96 -22.48 1.31
C GLY A 224 9.49 -22.98 -0.03
N VAL A 225 10.16 -22.13 -0.82
CA VAL A 225 10.74 -22.55 -2.10
C VAL A 225 11.85 -23.59 -1.90
N ASN A 226 12.66 -23.46 -0.84
CA ASN A 226 13.70 -24.44 -0.51
C ASN A 226 13.11 -25.80 -0.13
N ALA A 227 12.04 -25.82 0.67
CA ALA A 227 11.36 -27.04 1.06
C ALA A 227 10.75 -27.75 -0.16
N TRP A 228 10.09 -26.99 -1.04
CA TRP A 228 9.55 -27.52 -2.29
C TRP A 228 10.64 -28.10 -3.20
N VAL A 229 11.74 -27.37 -3.42
CA VAL A 229 12.89 -27.90 -4.20
C VAL A 229 13.43 -29.18 -3.57
N ALA A 230 13.62 -29.23 -2.25
CA ALA A 230 14.13 -30.41 -1.57
C ALA A 230 13.21 -31.63 -1.75
N GLU A 231 11.89 -31.44 -1.74
CA GLU A 231 10.92 -32.51 -2.03
C GLU A 231 10.98 -32.96 -3.49
N ARG A 232 11.09 -32.03 -4.44
CA ARG A 232 11.27 -32.34 -5.87
C ARG A 232 12.54 -33.14 -6.11
N GLU A 233 13.66 -32.74 -5.51
CA GLU A 233 14.93 -33.45 -5.60
C GLU A 233 14.86 -34.83 -4.94
N ALA A 234 14.20 -34.96 -3.79
CA ALA A 234 13.95 -36.24 -3.13
C ALA A 234 13.08 -37.17 -3.99
N ALA A 235 12.16 -36.61 -4.79
CA ALA A 235 11.36 -37.32 -5.79
C ALA A 235 12.14 -37.62 -7.10
N GLY A 236 13.38 -37.13 -7.23
CA GLY A 236 14.30 -37.43 -8.32
C GLY A 236 14.38 -36.38 -9.42
N ALA A 237 13.76 -35.21 -9.26
CA ALA A 237 13.91 -34.10 -10.19
C ALA A 237 15.32 -33.49 -10.09
N THR A 238 15.87 -33.08 -11.22
CA THR A 238 17.12 -32.32 -11.32
C THR A 238 16.84 -30.81 -11.32
N ALA A 239 17.81 -30.00 -10.92
CA ALA A 239 17.70 -28.53 -11.00
C ALA A 239 17.34 -28.03 -12.41
N ALA A 240 17.76 -28.74 -13.47
CA ALA A 240 17.41 -28.39 -14.85
C ALA A 240 15.93 -28.68 -15.18
N GLU A 241 15.34 -29.73 -14.61
CA GLU A 241 13.92 -30.05 -14.77
C GLU A 241 13.06 -29.06 -13.97
N ILE A 242 13.47 -28.74 -12.75
CA ILE A 242 12.80 -27.72 -11.92
C ILE A 242 12.86 -26.36 -12.62
N LYS A 243 14.02 -25.98 -13.18
CA LYS A 243 14.14 -24.74 -13.96
C LYS A 243 13.19 -24.72 -15.16
N ALA A 244 13.08 -25.83 -15.89
CA ALA A 244 12.20 -25.91 -17.06
C ALA A 244 10.71 -25.79 -16.70
N GLU A 245 10.32 -26.33 -15.54
CA GLU A 245 8.98 -26.19 -14.98
C GLU A 245 8.69 -24.74 -14.57
N LEU A 246 9.61 -24.12 -13.82
CA LEU A 246 9.46 -22.75 -13.33
C LEU A 246 9.51 -21.70 -14.44
N ALA A 247 10.20 -21.95 -15.55
CA ALA A 247 10.26 -21.04 -16.69
C ALA A 247 8.88 -20.79 -17.34
N GLU A 248 7.89 -21.66 -17.09
CA GLU A 248 6.52 -21.41 -17.52
C GLU A 248 5.82 -20.30 -16.74
N PHE A 249 6.35 -19.93 -15.57
CA PHE A 249 5.82 -18.90 -14.68
C PHE A 249 6.67 -17.62 -14.67
N ASP A 250 7.62 -17.50 -15.59
CA ASP A 250 8.48 -16.32 -15.85
C ASP A 250 8.26 -15.90 -17.31
N GLN A 251 7.20 -15.14 -17.55
CA GLN A 251 6.69 -14.71 -18.86
C GLN A 251 6.30 -13.22 -18.87
N TRP A 252 6.44 -12.52 -17.74
CA TRP A 252 6.08 -11.13 -17.57
C TRP A 252 7.25 -10.33 -17.01
N ASP A 253 7.76 -9.41 -17.82
CA ASP A 253 8.63 -8.34 -17.36
C ASP A 253 7.76 -7.22 -16.77
N ARG A 254 7.53 -7.28 -15.45
CA ARG A 254 6.68 -6.33 -14.72
C ARG A 254 7.14 -4.87 -14.87
N TYR A 255 8.44 -4.67 -15.05
CA TYR A 255 9.09 -3.37 -14.93
C TYR A 255 9.72 -2.87 -16.24
N ASP A 256 9.60 -3.62 -17.34
CA ASP A 256 10.28 -3.31 -18.62
C ASP A 256 11.78 -3.07 -18.37
N TYR A 257 12.44 -4.03 -17.71
CA TYR A 257 13.77 -3.83 -17.13
C TYR A 257 14.83 -3.49 -18.18
N ASP A 258 14.61 -3.88 -19.44
CA ASP A 258 15.50 -3.58 -20.56
C ASP A 258 15.08 -2.35 -21.39
N GLY A 259 13.86 -1.83 -21.15
CA GLY A 259 13.34 -0.58 -21.69
C GLY A 259 12.87 -0.63 -23.14
N ASP A 260 12.54 -1.80 -23.67
CA ASP A 260 12.08 -1.97 -25.06
C ASP A 260 10.54 -1.87 -25.23
N GLY A 261 9.82 -1.94 -24.10
CA GLY A 261 8.37 -1.87 -23.95
C GLY A 261 7.63 -3.16 -24.27
N ASP A 262 8.31 -4.31 -24.32
CA ASP A 262 7.73 -5.65 -24.39
C ASP A 262 7.63 -6.26 -22.99
N PHE A 263 6.48 -6.10 -22.37
CA PHE A 263 6.19 -6.69 -21.05
C PHE A 263 5.95 -8.22 -21.14
N ASN A 264 5.95 -8.84 -22.33
CA ASN A 264 5.65 -10.27 -22.50
C ASN A 264 6.89 -11.12 -22.71
N GLU A 265 7.95 -10.84 -21.96
CA GLU A 265 9.18 -11.62 -21.91
C GLU A 265 9.62 -11.96 -20.48
N SER A 266 10.61 -12.84 -20.35
CA SER A 266 11.13 -13.27 -19.05
C SER A 266 12.07 -12.23 -18.46
N ASP A 267 11.93 -11.94 -17.18
CA ASP A 267 12.84 -11.06 -16.43
C ASP A 267 13.70 -11.82 -15.40
N GLY A 268 13.47 -13.15 -15.27
CA GLY A 268 14.18 -14.04 -14.36
C GLY A 268 13.47 -14.26 -13.02
N TYR A 269 12.31 -13.62 -12.82
CA TYR A 269 11.46 -13.77 -11.65
C TYR A 269 10.17 -14.54 -11.98
N ILE A 270 9.60 -15.23 -10.98
CA ILE A 270 8.25 -15.78 -11.11
C ILE A 270 7.24 -14.63 -11.14
N ASP A 271 6.43 -14.55 -12.20
CA ASP A 271 5.48 -13.47 -12.50
C ASP A 271 4.50 -13.21 -11.33
N HIS A 272 3.94 -14.30 -10.81
CA HIS A 272 2.92 -14.32 -9.76
C HIS A 272 3.19 -15.49 -8.79
N PHE A 273 3.90 -15.22 -7.70
CA PHE A 273 4.19 -16.21 -6.66
C PHE A 273 3.29 -16.03 -5.44
N GLN A 274 2.74 -17.14 -4.91
CA GLN A 274 1.85 -17.08 -3.76
C GLN A 274 2.15 -18.16 -2.73
N ILE A 275 1.95 -17.83 -1.45
CA ILE A 275 2.01 -18.77 -0.35
C ILE A 275 0.65 -18.87 0.31
N VAL A 276 0.19 -20.10 0.55
CA VAL A 276 -0.88 -20.32 1.55
C VAL A 276 -0.25 -20.93 2.79
N HIS A 277 -0.33 -20.25 3.92
CA HIS A 277 0.22 -20.75 5.18
C HIS A 277 -0.84 -21.47 6.03
N ALA A 278 -0.42 -22.49 6.78
CA ALA A 278 -1.28 -23.17 7.74
C ALA A 278 -1.75 -22.20 8.86
N GLY A 279 -2.99 -22.34 9.34
CA GLY A 279 -3.51 -21.50 10.43
C GLY A 279 -4.43 -20.35 9.99
N GLU A 280 -4.85 -19.55 10.99
CA GLU A 280 -5.76 -18.41 10.79
C GLU A 280 -4.94 -17.12 10.58
N ASP A 281 -5.48 -16.18 9.80
CA ASP A 281 -4.86 -14.87 9.54
C ASP A 281 -4.72 -14.03 10.80
N GLU A 282 -3.61 -13.30 10.96
CA GLU A 282 -3.43 -12.36 12.07
C GLU A 282 -4.54 -11.30 12.08
N SER A 283 -4.96 -10.82 10.89
CA SER A 283 -6.02 -9.80 10.78
C SER A 283 -7.34 -10.27 11.42
N ALA A 284 -7.66 -11.57 11.32
CA ALA A 284 -8.84 -12.19 11.92
C ALA A 284 -8.65 -12.64 13.38
N GLY A 285 -7.51 -12.30 13.99
CA GLY A 285 -7.15 -12.63 15.37
C GLY A 285 -6.12 -13.77 15.53
N GLY A 286 -5.60 -14.33 14.42
CA GLY A 286 -4.50 -15.30 14.41
C GLY A 286 -4.80 -16.67 15.03
N GLY A 287 -6.05 -16.96 15.36
CA GLY A 287 -6.47 -18.27 15.88
C GLY A 287 -5.72 -18.69 17.14
N ALA A 288 -5.05 -19.85 17.08
CA ALA A 288 -4.26 -20.36 18.21
C ALA A 288 -2.89 -19.69 18.35
N GLN A 289 -2.42 -19.01 17.30
CA GLN A 289 -1.12 -18.35 17.23
C GLN A 289 -1.21 -16.86 17.58
N GLY A 290 -2.38 -16.24 17.47
CA GLY A 290 -2.58 -14.85 17.84
C GLY A 290 -1.65 -13.92 17.06
N GLU A 291 -0.95 -13.03 17.76
CA GLU A 291 0.02 -12.07 17.19
C GLU A 291 1.30 -12.72 16.61
N ASP A 292 1.47 -14.04 16.74
CA ASP A 292 2.53 -14.80 16.06
C ASP A 292 2.11 -15.29 14.67
N ALA A 293 0.81 -15.23 14.33
CA ALA A 293 0.29 -15.62 13.03
C ALA A 293 0.76 -14.65 11.94
N ILE A 294 0.88 -15.14 10.71
CA ILE A 294 1.17 -14.26 9.56
C ILE A 294 -0.10 -13.45 9.23
N TRP A 295 0.08 -12.14 9.08
CA TRP A 295 -0.92 -11.24 8.51
C TRP A 295 -0.87 -11.33 6.97
N ALA A 296 -1.99 -11.55 6.29
CA ALA A 296 -2.04 -11.66 4.82
C ALA A 296 -1.60 -10.37 4.11
N HIS A 297 -0.71 -10.47 3.13
CA HIS A 297 -0.17 -9.31 2.40
C HIS A 297 0.45 -9.69 1.05
N ARG A 298 0.69 -8.67 0.23
CA ARG A 298 1.65 -8.62 -0.89
C ARG A 298 2.92 -7.87 -0.48
N TRP A 299 4.09 -8.41 -0.83
CA TRP A 299 5.37 -7.72 -0.68
C TRP A 299 6.39 -8.24 -1.69
N TYR A 300 7.64 -7.79 -1.57
CA TYR A 300 8.78 -8.18 -2.36
C TYR A 300 9.85 -8.77 -1.43
N ALA A 301 10.19 -10.04 -1.61
CA ALA A 301 11.17 -10.73 -0.80
C ALA A 301 12.57 -10.13 -1.01
N PHE A 302 13.23 -9.70 0.08
CA PHE A 302 14.60 -9.19 0.05
C PHE A 302 14.82 -8.02 -0.94
N GLY A 303 13.81 -7.16 -1.16
CA GLY A 303 13.89 -6.03 -2.09
C GLY A 303 14.99 -5.01 -1.74
N THR A 304 15.38 -4.95 -0.46
CA THR A 304 16.49 -4.12 0.02
C THR A 304 17.85 -4.51 -0.56
N ASP A 305 17.97 -5.68 -1.18
CA ASP A 305 19.20 -6.15 -1.83
C ASP A 305 19.26 -5.78 -3.33
N ALA A 306 18.36 -4.95 -3.82
CA ALA A 306 18.39 -4.45 -5.20
C ALA A 306 19.77 -3.89 -5.58
N GLY A 307 20.19 -4.20 -6.81
CA GLY A 307 21.54 -3.97 -7.33
C GLY A 307 22.60 -4.98 -6.87
N SER A 308 22.31 -5.82 -5.87
CA SER A 308 23.25 -6.79 -5.29
C SER A 308 22.88 -8.24 -5.62
N THR A 309 21.64 -8.66 -5.35
CA THR A 309 21.14 -10.04 -5.56
C THR A 309 19.98 -10.07 -6.57
N GLY A 310 19.64 -11.26 -7.07
CA GLY A 310 18.67 -11.48 -8.14
C GLY A 310 19.27 -12.19 -9.37
N PRO A 311 18.48 -12.36 -10.45
CA PRO A 311 18.95 -12.78 -11.76
C PRO A 311 20.19 -12.01 -12.25
N ASP A 312 21.03 -12.65 -13.06
CA ASP A 312 22.31 -12.08 -13.51
C ASP A 312 22.17 -10.74 -14.24
N THR A 313 21.07 -10.55 -14.96
CA THR A 313 20.76 -9.37 -15.79
C THR A 313 19.80 -8.38 -15.15
N ASN A 314 19.04 -8.81 -14.14
CA ASN A 314 17.98 -8.01 -13.51
C ASN A 314 18.05 -8.20 -11.98
N LYS A 315 18.84 -7.38 -11.28
CA LYS A 315 19.13 -7.58 -9.84
C LYS A 315 18.23 -6.72 -8.97
N LEU A 316 17.05 -7.22 -8.66
CA LEU A 316 16.06 -6.52 -7.82
C LEU A 316 15.95 -7.12 -6.41
N GLY A 317 16.86 -8.00 -5.99
CA GLY A 317 16.70 -8.77 -4.76
C GLY A 317 15.98 -10.10 -5.02
N GLY A 318 15.30 -10.65 -4.01
CA GLY A 318 14.52 -11.88 -4.12
C GLY A 318 15.11 -13.10 -3.40
N ALA A 319 14.36 -14.20 -3.43
CA ALA A 319 14.79 -15.52 -3.01
C ALA A 319 15.01 -16.42 -4.24
N GLN A 320 16.22 -16.97 -4.40
CA GLN A 320 16.51 -17.91 -5.48
C GLN A 320 15.81 -19.25 -5.24
N VAL A 321 15.19 -19.83 -6.26
CA VAL A 321 14.55 -21.14 -6.16
C VAL A 321 15.58 -22.24 -6.40
N GLY A 322 16.22 -22.73 -5.32
CA GLY A 322 17.32 -23.69 -5.40
C GLY A 322 18.47 -23.20 -6.31
N ASP A 323 19.10 -24.09 -7.05
CA ASP A 323 20.18 -23.77 -8.00
C ASP A 323 19.64 -23.57 -9.45
N THR A 324 18.39 -23.15 -9.62
CA THR A 324 17.73 -23.05 -10.95
C THR A 324 18.12 -21.77 -11.72
N GLY A 325 18.45 -20.71 -10.98
CA GLY A 325 18.66 -19.37 -11.53
C GLY A 325 17.38 -18.57 -11.76
N ILE A 326 16.21 -19.09 -11.35
CA ILE A 326 14.93 -18.37 -11.29
C ILE A 326 14.74 -17.89 -9.85
N TRP A 327 14.12 -16.72 -9.69
CA TRP A 327 13.96 -16.04 -8.41
C TRP A 327 12.49 -15.74 -8.11
N VAL A 328 12.19 -15.57 -6.83
CA VAL A 328 10.92 -15.01 -6.36
C VAL A 328 11.23 -13.63 -5.78
N GLY A 329 10.66 -12.59 -6.38
CA GLY A 329 10.71 -11.21 -5.89
C GLY A 329 9.39 -10.90 -5.22
N ASP A 330 8.44 -10.43 -6.02
CA ASP A 330 7.04 -10.27 -5.64
C ASP A 330 6.42 -11.57 -5.13
N TYR A 331 5.69 -11.47 -4.02
CA TYR A 331 4.88 -12.56 -3.50
C TYR A 331 3.63 -12.04 -2.82
N THR A 332 2.64 -12.90 -2.73
CA THR A 332 1.51 -12.72 -1.82
C THR A 332 1.44 -13.90 -0.84
N ILE A 333 0.93 -13.67 0.37
CA ILE A 333 0.79 -14.71 1.40
C ILE A 333 -0.59 -14.65 2.04
N GLN A 334 -1.29 -15.78 2.12
CA GLN A 334 -2.67 -15.88 2.62
C GLN A 334 -2.84 -17.05 3.62
N PRO A 335 -3.82 -16.97 4.52
CA PRO A 335 -4.13 -18.03 5.49
C PRO A 335 -4.82 -19.26 4.87
N GLU A 336 -4.71 -20.38 5.56
CA GLU A 336 -5.38 -21.65 5.25
C GLU A 336 -6.90 -21.51 5.17
N ASN A 337 -7.53 -20.76 6.09
CA ASN A 337 -8.97 -20.51 6.09
C ASN A 337 -9.40 -19.22 5.39
N GLY A 338 -8.54 -18.64 4.54
CA GLY A 338 -8.91 -17.48 3.74
C GLY A 338 -10.08 -17.81 2.80
N GLY A 339 -11.11 -16.98 2.81
CA GLY A 339 -12.17 -17.05 1.80
C GLY A 339 -11.70 -16.43 0.48
N LEU A 340 -12.42 -16.69 -0.63
CA LEU A 340 -12.09 -16.17 -1.96
C LEU A 340 -11.79 -14.66 -1.98
N GLY A 341 -12.41 -13.88 -1.09
CA GLY A 341 -12.18 -12.43 -1.06
C GLY A 341 -10.76 -12.02 -0.66
N VAL A 342 -10.11 -12.72 0.28
CA VAL A 342 -8.72 -12.45 0.67
C VAL A 342 -7.80 -12.74 -0.52
N TYR A 343 -7.94 -13.91 -1.13
CA TYR A 343 -7.17 -14.30 -2.32
C TYR A 343 -7.36 -13.34 -3.50
N ALA A 344 -8.58 -12.84 -3.69
CA ALA A 344 -8.87 -11.86 -4.73
C ALA A 344 -8.23 -10.50 -4.46
N HIS A 345 -8.26 -10.06 -3.19
CA HIS A 345 -7.67 -8.80 -2.73
C HIS A 345 -6.14 -8.80 -2.84
N GLU A 346 -5.47 -9.84 -2.32
CA GLU A 346 -4.01 -9.95 -2.44
C GLU A 346 -3.55 -10.01 -3.90
N TYR A 347 -4.29 -10.72 -4.74
CA TYR A 347 -4.00 -10.74 -6.17
C TYR A 347 -4.28 -9.39 -6.86
N GLY A 348 -5.11 -8.53 -6.26
CA GLY A 348 -5.31 -7.16 -6.71
C GLY A 348 -4.04 -6.31 -6.57
N HIS A 349 -3.36 -6.43 -5.42
CA HIS A 349 -2.05 -5.81 -5.20
C HIS A 349 -0.99 -6.32 -6.17
N ASP A 350 -1.01 -7.62 -6.47
CA ASP A 350 -0.08 -8.21 -7.44
C ASP A 350 -0.26 -7.63 -8.86
N LEU A 351 -1.43 -7.06 -9.16
CA LEU A 351 -1.71 -6.32 -10.40
C LEU A 351 -1.47 -4.80 -10.29
N GLY A 352 -1.02 -4.31 -9.14
CA GLY A 352 -0.69 -2.90 -8.88
C GLY A 352 -1.85 -2.04 -8.40
N LEU A 353 -2.85 -2.62 -7.73
CA LEU A 353 -3.87 -1.84 -7.01
C LEU A 353 -3.45 -1.61 -5.55
N PRO A 354 -3.57 -0.38 -5.02
CA PRO A 354 -3.28 -0.11 -3.62
C PRO A 354 -4.43 -0.53 -2.70
N ASP A 355 -4.18 -0.51 -1.39
CA ASP A 355 -5.23 -0.53 -0.38
C ASP A 355 -6.07 0.75 -0.42
N GLU A 356 -7.40 0.61 -0.38
CA GLU A 356 -8.35 1.73 -0.31
C GLU A 356 -8.96 1.92 1.09
N TYR A 357 -8.56 1.11 2.08
CA TYR A 357 -8.88 1.35 3.49
C TYR A 357 -7.80 2.21 4.16
N ASP A 358 -8.03 2.67 5.39
CA ASP A 358 -7.03 3.40 6.16
C ASP A 358 -5.97 2.41 6.72
N THR A 359 -4.82 2.35 6.06
CA THR A 359 -3.66 1.49 6.37
C THR A 359 -2.82 1.99 7.55
N SER A 360 -3.07 3.22 8.03
CA SER A 360 -2.32 3.78 9.17
C SER A 360 -2.72 3.18 10.53
N GLY A 361 -3.80 2.38 10.56
CA GLY A 361 -4.39 1.81 11.76
C GLY A 361 -5.21 2.81 12.59
N GLY A 362 -5.52 3.99 12.03
CA GLY A 362 -6.24 5.07 12.71
C GLY A 362 -7.77 4.95 12.67
N GLY A 363 -8.33 3.99 11.92
CA GLY A 363 -9.77 3.68 11.92
C GLY A 363 -10.24 3.03 10.62
N GLU A 364 -11.56 2.96 10.44
CA GLU A 364 -12.17 2.63 9.14
C GLU A 364 -12.49 3.92 8.37
N ASN A 365 -12.41 3.90 7.05
CA ASN A 365 -12.82 5.00 6.17
C ASN A 365 -14.13 4.68 5.40
N SER A 366 -14.54 5.55 4.48
CA SER A 366 -15.82 5.43 3.77
C SER A 366 -15.82 4.46 2.60
N THR A 367 -14.67 4.00 2.09
CA THR A 367 -14.60 3.02 0.99
C THR A 367 -15.30 1.73 1.40
N GLY A 368 -15.10 1.30 2.65
CA GLY A 368 -15.91 0.28 3.33
C GLY A 368 -16.16 -0.95 2.46
N PHE A 369 -17.43 -1.39 2.36
CA PHE A 369 -17.77 -2.56 1.55
C PHE A 369 -17.90 -2.27 0.03
N TRP A 370 -17.61 -1.05 -0.45
CA TRP A 370 -17.84 -0.68 -1.85
C TRP A 370 -16.83 -1.26 -2.84
N THR A 371 -15.67 -1.71 -2.39
CA THR A 371 -14.58 -2.17 -3.26
C THR A 371 -13.88 -3.41 -2.70
N LEU A 372 -13.32 -4.23 -3.59
CA LEU A 372 -12.44 -5.34 -3.23
C LEU A 372 -11.22 -4.87 -2.43
N MET A 373 -10.68 -3.70 -2.76
CA MET A 373 -9.46 -3.14 -2.15
C MET A 373 -9.71 -2.51 -0.77
N SER A 374 -10.88 -2.75 -0.19
CA SER A 374 -11.26 -2.38 1.18
C SER A 374 -12.02 -3.53 1.85
N SER A 375 -12.98 -3.25 2.73
CA SER A 375 -13.77 -4.29 3.39
C SER A 375 -14.61 -5.16 2.43
N GLY A 376 -14.71 -4.81 1.14
CA GLY A 376 -15.42 -5.62 0.14
C GLY A 376 -14.81 -7.00 -0.10
N SER A 377 -13.54 -7.21 0.25
CA SER A 377 -12.89 -8.53 0.33
C SER A 377 -13.52 -9.41 1.42
N TRP A 378 -14.02 -8.82 2.51
CA TRP A 378 -14.65 -9.53 3.62
C TRP A 378 -16.16 -9.75 3.45
N LEU A 379 -16.72 -9.42 2.28
CA LEU A 379 -18.11 -9.73 1.97
C LEU A 379 -18.36 -11.26 1.92
N GLY A 380 -19.64 -11.61 1.92
CA GLY A 380 -20.03 -13.01 1.90
C GLY A 380 -21.47 -13.25 1.55
N THR A 381 -21.85 -14.51 1.60
CA THR A 381 -23.20 -14.96 1.23
C THR A 381 -24.28 -14.69 2.30
N GLY A 382 -23.89 -14.08 3.43
CA GLY A 382 -24.77 -13.77 4.56
C GLY A 382 -25.18 -15.00 5.37
N LYS A 383 -24.32 -16.02 5.44
CA LYS A 383 -24.64 -17.34 6.03
C LYS A 383 -23.73 -17.72 7.19
N GLU A 384 -22.72 -18.54 6.94
CA GLU A 384 -21.88 -19.20 7.97
C GLU A 384 -20.39 -18.80 7.85
N ALA A 385 -20.10 -17.71 7.15
CA ALA A 385 -18.76 -17.10 7.08
C ALA A 385 -18.85 -15.67 6.53
N ILE A 386 -17.83 -14.86 6.83
CA ILE A 386 -17.45 -13.64 6.10
C ILE A 386 -16.21 -13.92 5.24
N GLY A 387 -15.90 -13.04 4.27
CA GLY A 387 -14.78 -13.21 3.31
C GLY A 387 -14.94 -14.31 2.27
N ASN A 388 -16.03 -15.10 2.34
CA ASN A 388 -16.20 -16.27 1.50
C ASN A 388 -16.62 -15.94 0.05
N LEU A 389 -17.04 -14.70 -0.23
CA LEU A 389 -17.34 -14.21 -1.57
C LEU A 389 -17.24 -12.67 -1.61
N PRO A 390 -16.30 -12.09 -2.38
CA PRO A 390 -16.08 -10.64 -2.40
C PRO A 390 -17.18 -9.87 -3.14
N GLY A 391 -17.11 -8.54 -3.09
CA GLY A 391 -17.82 -7.61 -3.97
C GLY A 391 -17.10 -7.39 -5.31
N ASP A 392 -17.73 -6.66 -6.23
CA ASP A 392 -17.03 -6.20 -7.44
C ASP A 392 -16.04 -5.07 -7.10
N MET A 393 -14.97 -4.98 -7.89
CA MET A 393 -14.05 -3.83 -7.88
C MET A 393 -14.80 -2.54 -8.23
N ASN A 394 -14.36 -1.41 -7.67
CA ASN A 394 -14.92 -0.11 -8.03
C ASN A 394 -14.49 0.31 -9.46
N ALA A 395 -15.06 1.39 -9.99
CA ALA A 395 -14.67 1.88 -11.31
C ALA A 395 -13.21 2.36 -11.38
N TRP A 396 -12.65 2.92 -10.31
CA TRP A 396 -11.27 3.38 -10.27
C TRP A 396 -10.27 2.21 -10.35
N ASP A 397 -10.46 1.12 -9.59
CA ASP A 397 -9.69 -0.12 -9.72
C ASP A 397 -9.67 -0.63 -11.16
N LYS A 398 -10.85 -0.71 -11.79
CA LYS A 398 -10.97 -1.16 -13.18
C LYS A 398 -10.30 -0.19 -14.14
N LEU A 399 -10.27 1.11 -13.83
CA LEU A 399 -9.56 2.11 -14.63
C LEU A 399 -8.05 1.88 -14.52
N GLN A 400 -7.54 1.68 -13.30
CA GLN A 400 -6.13 1.39 -13.03
C GLN A 400 -5.68 0.13 -13.77
N LEU A 401 -6.52 -0.92 -13.85
CA LEU A 401 -6.19 -2.17 -14.55
C LEU A 401 -6.46 -2.14 -16.07
N GLY A 402 -6.91 -1.01 -16.61
CA GLY A 402 -7.26 -0.89 -18.04
C GLY A 402 -8.52 -1.67 -18.43
N TRP A 403 -9.33 -2.08 -17.46
CA TRP A 403 -10.57 -2.85 -17.65
C TRP A 403 -11.83 -1.99 -17.68
N LEU A 404 -11.78 -0.70 -17.32
CA LEU A 404 -12.98 0.13 -17.31
C LEU A 404 -13.40 0.57 -18.73
N ASP A 405 -14.66 0.35 -19.08
CA ASP A 405 -15.34 1.07 -20.18
C ASP A 405 -16.01 2.34 -19.63
N TYR A 406 -15.54 3.52 -20.03
CA TYR A 406 -16.01 4.80 -19.46
C TYR A 406 -16.26 5.90 -20.49
N ASP A 407 -17.22 6.76 -20.16
CA ASP A 407 -17.41 8.06 -20.83
C ASP A 407 -16.63 9.15 -20.09
N VAL A 408 -16.36 10.28 -20.77
CA VAL A 408 -15.71 11.46 -20.17
C VAL A 408 -16.63 12.69 -20.20
N ALA A 409 -16.61 13.48 -19.12
CA ALA A 409 -17.17 14.83 -19.06
C ALA A 409 -16.16 15.84 -18.51
N LYS A 410 -16.52 17.12 -18.57
CA LYS A 410 -15.73 18.22 -18.00
C LYS A 410 -16.58 19.02 -17.00
N ALA A 411 -15.96 19.43 -15.90
CA ALA A 411 -16.56 20.30 -14.88
C ALA A 411 -17.23 21.53 -15.50
N GLY A 412 -18.41 21.89 -15.00
CA GLY A 412 -19.18 23.04 -15.47
C GLY A 412 -19.74 22.97 -16.90
N VAL A 413 -19.38 21.94 -17.70
CA VAL A 413 -19.81 21.79 -19.10
C VAL A 413 -21.02 20.87 -19.19
N LYS A 414 -22.05 21.31 -19.92
CA LYS A 414 -23.27 20.53 -20.10
C LYS A 414 -23.04 19.32 -21.00
N SER A 415 -23.30 18.12 -20.50
CA SER A 415 -23.29 16.87 -21.26
C SER A 415 -24.37 15.91 -20.76
N SER A 416 -24.62 14.81 -21.48
CA SER A 416 -25.56 13.78 -21.05
C SER A 416 -25.03 12.41 -21.42
N HIS A 417 -25.05 11.52 -20.43
CA HIS A 417 -24.41 10.21 -20.51
C HIS A 417 -25.39 9.14 -20.03
N THR A 418 -25.28 7.93 -20.56
CA THR A 418 -26.09 6.78 -20.11
C THR A 418 -25.12 5.69 -19.68
N LEU A 419 -25.15 5.36 -18.40
CA LEU A 419 -24.31 4.32 -17.82
C LEU A 419 -25.03 2.98 -17.88
N GLY A 420 -24.27 1.92 -18.16
CA GLY A 420 -24.61 0.52 -17.91
C GLY A 420 -24.50 0.21 -16.42
N VAL A 421 -24.32 -1.05 -16.06
CA VAL A 421 -24.01 -1.44 -14.68
C VAL A 421 -22.48 -1.47 -14.51
N ALA A 422 -21.95 -1.15 -13.33
CA ALA A 422 -20.50 -1.01 -13.12
C ALA A 422 -19.75 -2.35 -13.14
N GLU A 423 -20.47 -3.43 -12.85
CA GLU A 423 -19.87 -4.73 -12.54
C GLU A 423 -19.30 -5.43 -13.78
N TYR A 424 -19.82 -5.14 -14.98
CA TYR A 424 -19.32 -5.71 -16.25
C TYR A 424 -19.72 -4.85 -17.46
N ASN A 425 -18.99 -5.01 -18.56
CA ASN A 425 -19.22 -4.26 -19.79
C ASN A 425 -20.62 -4.51 -20.34
N THR A 426 -21.29 -3.44 -20.73
CA THR A 426 -22.56 -3.49 -21.45
C THR A 426 -22.42 -2.75 -22.79
N LYS A 427 -23.53 -2.44 -23.45
CA LYS A 427 -23.50 -1.52 -24.61
C LYS A 427 -23.28 -0.05 -24.22
N ASN A 428 -23.40 0.26 -22.94
CA ASN A 428 -23.23 1.57 -22.35
C ASN A 428 -22.02 1.50 -21.41
N ALA A 429 -21.28 2.60 -21.30
CA ALA A 429 -20.14 2.74 -20.39
C ALA A 429 -20.50 2.33 -18.95
N GLN A 430 -19.58 1.68 -18.25
CA GLN A 430 -19.72 1.29 -16.84
C GLN A 430 -19.69 2.52 -15.91
N ALA A 431 -18.87 3.52 -16.26
CA ALA A 431 -18.69 4.72 -15.47
C ALA A 431 -18.55 6.00 -16.32
N LEU A 432 -18.59 7.13 -15.64
CA LEU A 432 -18.33 8.46 -16.18
C LEU A 432 -17.21 9.12 -15.38
N VAL A 433 -16.11 9.45 -16.05
CA VAL A 433 -15.00 10.24 -15.47
C VAL A 433 -15.22 11.71 -15.80
N VAL A 434 -15.42 12.54 -14.78
CA VAL A 434 -15.58 14.00 -14.92
C VAL A 434 -14.26 14.68 -14.58
N GLN A 435 -13.60 15.24 -15.60
CA GLN A 435 -12.38 16.02 -15.44
C GLN A 435 -12.68 17.33 -14.72
N LEU A 436 -11.96 17.61 -13.63
CA LEU A 436 -12.07 18.83 -12.85
C LEU A 436 -10.88 19.76 -13.14
N PRO A 437 -10.97 21.07 -12.82
CA PRO A 437 -9.78 21.92 -12.75
C PRO A 437 -8.78 21.34 -11.75
N GLU A 438 -7.49 21.54 -11.99
CA GLU A 438 -6.45 21.13 -11.05
C GLU A 438 -6.63 21.78 -9.68
N LYS A 439 -6.19 21.07 -8.64
CA LYS A 439 -6.21 21.48 -7.25
C LYS A 439 -4.84 22.03 -6.88
N GLU A 440 -4.77 23.32 -6.57
CA GLU A 440 -3.58 23.90 -5.96
C GLU A 440 -3.42 23.37 -4.53
N VAL A 441 -2.28 22.73 -4.24
CA VAL A 441 -1.93 22.25 -2.90
C VAL A 441 -0.63 22.91 -2.46
N THR A 442 -0.61 23.40 -1.22
CA THR A 442 0.58 24.03 -0.63
C THR A 442 1.25 23.09 0.35
N THR A 443 2.49 22.72 0.07
CA THR A 443 3.30 21.83 0.91
C THR A 443 4.32 22.64 1.69
N GLU A 444 4.27 22.53 3.02
CA GLU A 444 5.29 23.14 3.89
C GLU A 444 6.61 22.38 3.76
N VAL A 445 7.71 23.13 3.53
CA VAL A 445 9.07 22.61 3.44
C VAL A 445 9.78 22.88 4.78
N VAL A 446 10.39 24.06 4.91
CA VAL A 446 10.99 24.57 6.14
C VAL A 446 11.05 26.10 6.05
N ALA A 447 10.94 26.82 7.15
CA ALA A 447 11.14 28.28 7.11
C ALA A 447 12.61 28.61 6.75
N PRO A 448 12.89 29.57 5.84
CA PRO A 448 14.26 29.99 5.51
C PRO A 448 15.09 30.30 6.77
N ALA A 449 16.37 29.93 6.76
CA ALA A 449 17.26 30.14 7.91
C ALA A 449 17.55 31.64 8.10
N GLU A 450 17.67 32.39 7.01
CA GLU A 450 17.76 33.84 6.95
C GLU A 450 16.78 34.39 5.90
N GLY A 451 16.27 35.61 6.12
CA GLY A 451 15.50 36.31 5.08
C GLY A 451 14.12 35.71 4.80
N ALA A 452 13.71 35.74 3.54
CA ALA A 452 12.39 35.35 3.05
C ALA A 452 12.43 34.20 2.05
N THR A 453 13.61 33.84 1.53
CA THR A 453 13.79 32.83 0.50
C THR A 453 14.98 31.92 0.78
N GLN A 454 14.94 30.71 0.24
CA GLN A 454 15.99 29.70 0.34
C GLN A 454 16.16 28.98 -1.01
N TRP A 455 17.33 28.39 -1.27
CA TRP A 455 17.50 27.50 -2.42
C TRP A 455 16.81 26.17 -2.14
N TRP A 456 16.09 25.65 -3.12
CA TRP A 456 15.42 24.35 -3.04
C TRP A 456 15.75 23.50 -4.25
N SER A 457 15.95 22.21 -4.01
CA SER A 457 16.39 21.25 -5.04
C SER A 457 15.33 20.90 -6.07
N GLY A 458 14.06 21.20 -5.80
CA GLY A 458 12.96 20.48 -6.43
C GLY A 458 12.62 19.21 -5.65
N SER A 459 11.44 18.68 -5.92
CA SER A 459 10.94 17.37 -5.51
C SER A 459 10.33 16.71 -6.75
N GLY A 460 10.42 15.39 -6.84
CA GLY A 460 9.96 14.58 -7.97
C GLY A 460 10.93 13.46 -8.31
N ASP A 461 10.52 12.62 -9.25
CA ASP A 461 11.24 11.40 -9.59
C ASP A 461 12.19 11.62 -10.76
N ASP A 462 13.17 10.73 -10.90
CA ASP A 462 14.19 10.70 -11.95
C ASP A 462 15.03 11.98 -12.05
N LEU A 463 15.08 12.77 -10.98
CA LEU A 463 15.71 14.09 -10.94
C LEU A 463 17.22 13.97 -10.95
N ARG A 464 17.86 14.96 -11.60
CA ARG A 464 19.30 15.20 -11.52
C ARG A 464 19.55 16.71 -11.43
N ASN A 465 18.91 17.32 -10.45
CA ASN A 465 18.92 18.76 -10.28
C ASN A 465 20.25 19.22 -9.70
N THR A 466 20.77 20.34 -10.19
CA THR A 466 22.08 20.86 -9.78
C THR A 466 22.06 22.35 -9.52
N LEU A 467 22.84 22.78 -8.53
CA LEU A 467 23.16 24.18 -8.26
C LEU A 467 24.68 24.33 -8.24
N THR A 468 25.24 25.02 -9.24
CA THR A 468 26.70 25.05 -9.50
C THR A 468 27.26 26.47 -9.44
N ARG A 469 28.45 26.65 -8.87
CA ARG A 469 29.18 27.93 -8.84
C ARG A 469 30.68 27.75 -8.98
N ALA A 470 31.32 28.64 -9.74
CA ALA A 470 32.77 28.72 -9.82
C ALA A 470 33.38 29.44 -8.60
N VAL A 471 34.49 28.92 -8.07
CA VAL A 471 35.22 29.47 -6.91
C VAL A 471 36.70 29.57 -7.26
N ASP A 472 37.28 30.76 -7.11
CA ASP A 472 38.71 30.99 -7.33
C ASP A 472 39.48 30.96 -6.00
N LEU A 473 40.19 29.87 -5.74
CA LEU A 473 41.06 29.70 -4.56
C LEU A 473 42.53 30.00 -4.91
N THR A 474 42.82 30.62 -6.05
CA THR A 474 44.19 30.98 -6.44
C THR A 474 44.83 31.87 -5.37
N GLY A 475 46.01 31.48 -4.88
CA GLY A 475 46.74 32.20 -3.84
C GLY A 475 46.18 32.04 -2.42
N LYS A 476 45.20 31.15 -2.22
CA LYS A 476 44.67 30.80 -0.89
C LYS A 476 45.36 29.56 -0.32
N THR A 477 45.44 29.46 1.00
CA THR A 477 46.09 28.33 1.69
C THR A 477 45.13 27.40 2.41
N SER A 478 43.92 27.90 2.71
CA SER A 478 42.84 27.16 3.35
C SER A 478 41.49 27.64 2.83
N ALA A 479 40.51 26.74 2.74
CA ALA A 479 39.15 27.07 2.35
C ALA A 479 38.14 26.07 2.91
N SER A 480 36.91 26.54 3.13
CA SER A 480 35.75 25.72 3.50
C SER A 480 34.48 26.30 2.90
N LEU A 481 33.55 25.42 2.54
CA LEU A 481 32.17 25.73 2.23
C LEU A 481 31.32 25.44 3.47
N SER A 482 30.42 26.36 3.84
CA SER A 482 29.44 26.16 4.90
C SER A 482 28.05 26.59 4.42
N LEU A 483 27.01 25.95 4.93
CA LEU A 483 25.61 26.30 4.69
C LEU A 483 24.73 25.83 5.84
N ASP A 484 23.54 26.40 5.94
CA ASP A 484 22.42 25.76 6.63
C ASP A 484 21.70 24.88 5.61
N GLY A 485 21.62 23.57 5.90
CA GLY A 485 20.93 22.59 5.06
C GLY A 485 19.78 21.93 5.80
N TRP A 486 18.63 21.82 5.16
CA TRP A 486 17.49 21.02 5.62
C TRP A 486 17.15 20.02 4.52
N TRP A 487 16.77 18.80 4.89
CA TRP A 487 16.43 17.78 3.91
C TRP A 487 15.35 16.83 4.42
N ASP A 488 14.54 16.40 3.47
CA ASP A 488 13.58 15.32 3.57
C ASP A 488 13.70 14.54 2.25
N ILE A 489 14.48 13.46 2.30
CA ILE A 489 15.00 12.73 1.15
C ILE A 489 14.78 11.24 1.43
N GLU A 490 14.26 10.50 0.45
CA GLU A 490 14.02 9.05 0.63
C GLU A 490 15.30 8.34 1.07
N GLN A 491 15.22 7.64 2.20
CA GLN A 491 16.40 7.11 2.87
C GLN A 491 17.01 5.98 2.05
N ASP A 492 18.30 6.09 1.75
CA ASP A 492 19.11 5.10 1.02
C ASP A 492 18.76 4.91 -0.48
N TYR A 493 17.76 5.61 -1.01
CA TYR A 493 17.38 5.63 -2.43
C TYR A 493 17.74 6.98 -3.10
N ASP A 494 17.35 8.07 -2.46
CA ASP A 494 17.60 9.43 -2.93
C ASP A 494 18.78 10.08 -2.21
N TYR A 495 19.48 10.96 -2.94
CA TYR A 495 20.72 11.54 -2.44
C TYR A 495 20.95 12.99 -2.88
N LEU A 496 21.41 13.81 -1.93
CA LEU A 496 22.07 15.08 -2.23
C LEU A 496 23.59 14.96 -2.09
N TYR A 497 24.29 15.12 -3.21
CA TYR A 497 25.76 15.16 -3.24
C TYR A 497 26.28 16.59 -3.23
N THR A 498 27.26 16.87 -2.36
CA THR A 498 28.11 18.07 -2.47
C THR A 498 29.39 17.70 -3.18
N GLU A 499 29.65 18.31 -4.34
CA GLU A 499 30.69 17.89 -5.28
C GLU A 499 31.61 19.04 -5.65
N VAL A 500 32.87 18.71 -5.96
CA VAL A 500 33.88 19.65 -6.47
C VAL A 500 34.41 19.17 -7.81
N SER A 501 34.66 20.10 -8.71
CA SER A 501 35.34 19.87 -9.99
C SER A 501 36.50 20.85 -10.19
N THR A 502 37.63 20.36 -10.69
CA THR A 502 38.81 21.18 -11.07
C THR A 502 38.89 21.46 -12.57
N ASP A 503 38.07 20.79 -13.38
CA ASP A 503 38.05 20.87 -14.85
C ASP A 503 36.67 21.20 -15.44
N GLY A 504 35.62 21.26 -14.61
CA GLY A 504 34.23 21.52 -14.99
C GLY A 504 33.50 20.31 -15.57
N ALA A 505 34.17 19.16 -15.73
CA ALA A 505 33.61 17.96 -16.35
C ALA A 505 33.53 16.78 -15.38
N ASN A 506 34.58 16.55 -14.59
CA ASN A 506 34.68 15.48 -13.61
C ASN A 506 34.31 16.02 -12.23
N TRP A 507 33.44 15.31 -11.52
CA TRP A 507 32.88 15.74 -10.24
C TRP A 507 33.18 14.71 -9.16
N THR A 508 33.69 15.18 -8.03
CA THR A 508 34.04 14.34 -6.88
C THR A 508 33.17 14.74 -5.69
N PRO A 509 32.31 13.84 -5.18
CA PRO A 509 31.64 14.04 -3.90
C PRO A 509 32.66 14.20 -2.76
N ILE A 510 32.46 15.19 -1.90
CA ILE A 510 33.39 15.51 -0.80
C ILE A 510 32.76 15.26 0.57
N ASP A 511 33.60 14.87 1.53
CA ASP A 511 33.18 14.71 2.93
C ASP A 511 32.73 16.04 3.53
N GLY A 512 31.77 15.97 4.45
CA GLY A 512 31.27 17.09 5.23
C GLY A 512 30.92 16.69 6.65
N THR A 513 30.73 17.69 7.51
CA THR A 513 30.35 17.49 8.92
C THR A 513 29.17 18.36 9.33
N LEU A 514 28.36 17.86 10.26
CA LEU A 514 27.33 18.63 10.97
C LEU A 514 27.97 19.47 12.10
N ALA A 515 27.16 20.32 12.74
CA ALA A 515 27.59 21.21 13.81
C ALA A 515 28.20 20.49 15.03
N ASP A 516 27.77 19.26 15.31
CA ASP A 516 28.28 18.43 16.40
C ASP A 516 29.58 17.68 16.03
N GLY A 517 30.05 17.81 14.79
CA GLY A 517 31.24 17.17 14.26
C GLY A 517 31.01 15.76 13.70
N SER A 518 29.78 15.26 13.69
CA SER A 518 29.44 14.01 12.99
C SER A 518 29.65 14.17 11.48
N ALA A 519 30.09 13.08 10.83
CA ALA A 519 30.23 13.07 9.38
C ALA A 519 28.84 12.92 8.72
N ILE A 520 28.69 13.48 7.53
CA ILE A 520 27.51 13.21 6.68
C ILE A 520 27.44 11.71 6.31
N PRO A 521 26.24 11.19 6.01
CA PRO A 521 26.08 9.79 5.61
C PRO A 521 26.76 9.50 4.26
N ARG A 522 26.69 8.23 3.86
CA ARG A 522 27.24 7.73 2.60
C ARG A 522 26.20 6.88 1.89
N ASP A 523 26.24 6.90 0.56
CA ASP A 523 25.44 5.99 -0.27
C ASP A 523 25.92 4.54 -0.17
N GLY A 524 25.17 3.61 -0.75
CA GLY A 524 25.53 2.17 -0.79
C GLY A 524 26.87 1.86 -1.47
N SER A 525 27.43 2.79 -2.25
CA SER A 525 28.77 2.69 -2.86
C SER A 525 29.87 3.34 -2.00
N GLY A 526 29.53 3.84 -0.81
CA GLY A 526 30.45 4.48 0.13
C GLY A 526 30.80 5.93 -0.22
N LYS A 527 30.07 6.61 -1.11
CA LYS A 527 30.31 8.04 -1.43
C LYS A 527 29.56 8.96 -0.46
N PRO A 528 30.15 10.08 -0.01
CA PRO A 528 29.46 11.02 0.87
C PRO A 528 28.24 11.66 0.20
N ALA A 529 27.08 11.58 0.86
CA ALA A 529 25.81 12.12 0.38
C ALA A 529 24.84 12.29 1.55
N LEU A 530 23.95 13.29 1.49
CA LEU A 530 22.82 13.39 2.41
C LEU A 530 21.68 12.50 1.91
N THR A 531 21.03 11.82 2.83
CA THR A 531 19.83 10.98 2.64
C THR A 531 19.05 10.93 3.96
N GLY A 532 17.78 10.52 3.95
CA GLY A 532 16.88 10.53 5.11
C GLY A 532 16.25 11.90 5.39
N THR A 533 15.77 12.12 6.61
CA THR A 533 15.02 13.33 6.98
C THR A 533 15.56 13.98 8.26
N VAL A 534 15.51 15.32 8.33
CA VAL A 534 15.82 16.10 9.54
C VAL A 534 14.71 17.08 9.90
N ASP A 535 14.44 17.26 11.19
CA ASP A 535 13.35 18.12 11.67
C ASP A 535 13.61 19.63 11.52
N ALA A 536 14.88 20.02 11.40
CA ALA A 536 15.30 21.41 11.35
C ALA A 536 16.64 21.57 10.61
N TYR A 537 16.92 22.81 10.21
CA TYR A 537 18.19 23.19 9.59
C TYR A 537 19.42 22.71 10.38
N GLN A 538 20.34 22.07 9.67
CA GLN A 538 21.64 21.63 10.17
C GLN A 538 22.74 22.52 9.59
N LYS A 539 23.69 22.95 10.43
CA LYS A 539 24.89 23.63 9.94
C LYS A 539 25.84 22.58 9.34
N LEU A 540 26.05 22.66 8.04
CA LEU A 540 26.96 21.78 7.30
C LEU A 540 28.26 22.50 6.97
N THR A 541 29.39 21.81 7.11
CA THR A 541 30.71 22.33 6.73
C THR A 541 31.48 21.30 5.90
N PHE A 542 32.01 21.75 4.76
CA PHE A 542 32.76 20.96 3.79
C PHE A 542 34.16 21.55 3.61
N PRO A 543 35.23 20.83 3.98
CA PRO A 543 36.61 21.31 3.82
C PRO A 543 37.00 21.33 2.34
N LEU A 544 37.57 22.45 1.90
CA LEU A 544 38.07 22.66 0.52
C LEU A 544 39.61 22.77 0.46
N ASN A 545 40.30 22.48 1.56
CA ASN A 545 41.77 22.62 1.68
C ASN A 545 42.55 21.82 0.61
N ALA A 546 42.03 20.67 0.18
CA ALA A 546 42.64 19.87 -0.89
C ALA A 546 42.70 20.61 -2.24
N TYR A 547 41.89 21.65 -2.41
CA TYR A 547 41.76 22.45 -3.62
C TYR A 547 42.37 23.85 -3.47
N ALA A 548 43.04 24.15 -2.35
CA ALA A 548 43.70 25.43 -2.13
C ALA A 548 44.69 25.75 -3.26
N GLY A 549 44.70 26.99 -3.73
CA GLY A 549 45.54 27.46 -4.84
C GLY A 549 44.99 27.17 -6.24
N GLN A 550 43.83 26.52 -6.37
CA GLN A 550 43.22 26.15 -7.66
C GLN A 550 41.96 26.96 -7.95
N LYS A 551 41.53 26.95 -9.23
CA LYS A 551 40.16 27.33 -9.60
C LYS A 551 39.31 26.08 -9.61
N ILE A 552 38.18 26.11 -8.93
CA ILE A 552 37.26 24.98 -8.83
C ILE A 552 35.84 25.40 -9.16
N SER A 553 34.97 24.42 -9.36
CA SER A 553 33.52 24.59 -9.28
C SER A 553 32.99 23.75 -8.14
N VAL A 554 32.07 24.32 -7.36
CA VAL A 554 31.30 23.61 -6.35
C VAL A 554 29.89 23.35 -6.89
N ARG A 555 29.31 22.20 -6.57
CA ARG A 555 27.96 21.82 -7.00
C ARG A 555 27.23 21.07 -5.92
N PHE A 556 25.96 21.40 -5.72
CA PHE A 556 24.99 20.52 -5.08
C PHE A 556 24.25 19.76 -6.18
N ARG A 557 24.18 18.44 -6.08
CA ARG A 557 23.45 17.58 -7.02
C ARG A 557 22.44 16.75 -6.26
N TYR A 558 21.17 17.06 -6.43
CA TYR A 558 20.06 16.24 -5.95
C TYR A 558 19.72 15.21 -7.02
N ALA A 559 19.80 13.94 -6.66
CA ALA A 559 19.52 12.83 -7.55
C ALA A 559 18.49 11.93 -6.88
N THR A 560 17.39 11.71 -7.60
CA THR A 560 16.31 10.82 -7.17
C THR A 560 16.21 9.62 -8.09
N ASP A 561 15.74 8.51 -7.56
CA ASP A 561 15.36 7.35 -8.37
C ASP A 561 13.97 7.58 -9.01
N GLY A 562 13.39 6.55 -9.59
CA GLY A 562 12.05 6.67 -10.18
C GLY A 562 10.91 6.63 -9.17
N GLY A 563 11.20 6.43 -7.88
CA GLY A 563 10.33 5.99 -6.77
C GLY A 563 9.58 7.11 -6.05
N VAL A 564 9.64 7.16 -4.71
CA VAL A 564 8.95 8.21 -3.95
C VAL A 564 9.81 9.45 -3.83
N ALA A 565 9.29 10.55 -4.35
CA ALA A 565 9.84 11.86 -4.07
C ALA A 565 9.38 12.40 -2.71
N GLN A 566 10.34 12.56 -1.80
CA GLN A 566 10.16 13.38 -0.60
C GLN A 566 10.28 14.88 -0.94
N LYS A 567 10.14 15.76 0.06
CA LYS A 567 10.13 17.23 -0.16
C LYS A 567 11.46 17.79 -0.68
N GLY A 568 12.55 17.01 -0.66
CA GLY A 568 13.83 17.35 -1.23
C GLY A 568 14.78 18.05 -0.26
N PHE A 569 15.62 18.93 -0.79
CA PHE A 569 16.68 19.63 -0.04
C PHE A 569 16.51 21.14 -0.13
N ALA A 570 16.65 21.82 1.01
CA ALA A 570 16.75 23.26 1.11
C ALA A 570 18.12 23.69 1.64
N ALA A 571 18.67 24.76 1.05
CA ALA A 571 19.93 25.37 1.45
C ALA A 571 19.80 26.88 1.62
N ASP A 572 20.42 27.38 2.67
CA ASP A 572 20.51 28.79 2.98
C ASP A 572 21.88 29.14 3.62
N GLU A 573 22.19 30.43 3.74
CA GLU A 573 23.46 30.98 4.24
C GLU A 573 24.72 30.33 3.62
N ILE A 574 24.69 30.04 2.31
CA ILE A 574 25.80 29.39 1.60
C ILE A 574 27.01 30.32 1.56
N THR A 575 28.10 29.94 2.23
CA THR A 575 29.32 30.76 2.35
C THR A 575 30.56 29.94 2.03
N VAL A 576 31.43 30.45 1.16
CA VAL A 576 32.82 29.94 1.05
C VAL A 576 33.75 30.89 1.76
N THR A 577 34.47 30.39 2.76
CA THR A 577 35.50 31.12 3.50
C THR A 577 36.87 30.61 3.07
N ALA A 578 37.81 31.51 2.77
CA ALA A 578 39.21 31.18 2.48
C ALA A 578 40.16 32.07 3.28
N ASP A 579 41.16 31.45 3.92
CA ASP A 579 42.12 32.10 4.82
C ASP A 579 41.44 33.01 5.88
N GLY A 580 40.31 32.56 6.42
CA GLY A 580 39.56 33.26 7.47
C GLY A 580 38.64 34.39 7.00
N ALA A 581 38.51 34.64 5.69
CA ALA A 581 37.61 35.64 5.13
C ALA A 581 36.61 35.03 4.12
N ALA A 582 35.37 35.50 4.13
CA ALA A 582 34.36 35.09 3.16
C ALA A 582 34.77 35.53 1.74
N LEU A 583 34.83 34.58 0.81
CA LEU A 583 34.98 34.83 -0.63
C LEU A 583 33.64 35.18 -1.26
N PHE A 584 32.57 34.52 -0.83
CA PHE A 584 31.19 34.90 -1.11
C PHE A 584 30.28 34.35 -0.01
N SER A 585 29.10 34.96 0.10
CA SER A 585 27.97 34.51 0.90
C SER A 585 26.70 34.71 0.08
N ASP A 586 25.77 33.76 0.16
CA ASP A 586 24.46 33.80 -0.51
C ASP A 586 23.39 33.26 0.44
N ASN A 587 22.40 34.10 0.73
CA ASN A 587 21.21 33.78 1.54
C ASN A 587 19.94 33.72 0.68
N ALA A 588 20.09 33.45 -0.63
CA ALA A 588 19.02 33.31 -1.61
C ALA A 588 18.12 34.54 -1.87
N GLU A 589 18.28 35.64 -1.14
CA GLU A 589 17.43 36.84 -1.27
C GLU A 589 17.58 37.59 -2.60
N THR A 590 18.77 37.54 -3.21
CA THR A 590 19.08 38.30 -4.44
C THR A 590 19.70 37.41 -5.50
N ALA A 591 19.25 37.55 -6.74
CA ALA A 591 19.72 36.71 -7.83
C ALA A 591 21.22 36.98 -8.07
N ASP A 592 22.05 35.96 -7.87
CA ASP A 592 23.49 36.03 -8.15
C ASP A 592 23.80 35.24 -9.42
N ALA A 593 24.20 35.95 -10.47
CA ALA A 593 24.49 35.39 -11.78
C ALA A 593 25.70 34.42 -11.80
N ALA A 594 26.48 34.33 -10.71
CA ALA A 594 27.53 33.34 -10.59
C ALA A 594 27.01 31.92 -10.21
N TRP A 595 25.74 31.80 -9.80
CA TRP A 595 25.07 30.49 -9.72
C TRP A 595 24.49 30.07 -11.06
N THR A 596 24.67 28.79 -11.39
CA THR A 596 23.99 28.11 -12.48
C THR A 596 23.08 27.05 -11.87
N ALA A 597 21.77 27.31 -11.91
CA ALA A 597 20.76 26.37 -11.46
C ALA A 597 20.21 25.57 -12.63
N ASN A 598 20.09 24.26 -12.46
CA ASN A 598 19.35 23.35 -13.33
C ASN A 598 18.41 22.54 -12.44
N GLY A 599 17.12 22.87 -12.42
CA GLY A 599 16.11 22.28 -11.55
C GLY A 599 16.03 22.87 -10.14
N PHE A 600 17.13 23.38 -9.58
CA PHE A 600 17.07 24.17 -8.34
C PHE A 600 16.31 25.48 -8.55
N SER A 601 15.53 25.89 -7.56
CA SER A 601 14.76 27.14 -7.56
C SER A 601 14.87 27.85 -6.20
N ARG A 602 14.24 29.02 -6.07
CA ARG A 602 14.17 29.75 -4.81
C ARG A 602 12.74 29.81 -4.33
N ILE A 603 12.53 29.40 -3.09
CA ILE A 603 11.19 29.27 -2.49
C ILE A 603 11.15 30.00 -1.14
N GLY A 604 9.93 30.29 -0.66
CA GLY A 604 9.70 30.69 0.73
C GLY A 604 9.66 29.47 1.64
N ALA A 605 8.80 29.47 2.67
CA ALA A 605 8.66 28.34 3.59
C ALA A 605 7.89 27.13 3.03
N SER A 606 7.30 27.27 1.86
CA SER A 606 6.43 26.28 1.21
C SER A 606 6.54 26.35 -0.30
N ILE A 607 6.07 25.28 -0.94
CA ILE A 607 5.83 25.17 -2.38
C ILE A 607 4.34 25.03 -2.65
N THR A 608 3.92 25.34 -3.87
CA THR A 608 2.55 25.13 -4.33
C THR A 608 2.60 24.43 -5.68
N ASP A 609 1.92 23.29 -5.76
CA ASP A 609 1.83 22.47 -6.96
C ASP A 609 0.36 22.23 -7.33
N ASP A 610 0.13 21.95 -8.61
CA ASP A 610 -1.19 21.67 -9.19
C ASP A 610 -1.38 20.16 -9.33
N TYR A 611 -2.47 19.63 -8.78
CA TYR A 611 -2.79 18.20 -8.82
C TYR A 611 -4.06 17.94 -9.60
N ALA A 612 -4.08 16.88 -10.40
CA ALA A 612 -5.27 16.47 -11.10
C ALA A 612 -6.36 15.98 -10.12
N GLN A 613 -7.61 16.14 -10.53
CA GLN A 613 -8.74 15.64 -9.76
C GLN A 613 -9.92 15.29 -10.64
N TYR A 614 -10.70 14.30 -10.18
CA TYR A 614 -11.82 13.76 -10.93
C TYR A 614 -13.01 13.44 -10.03
N TYR A 615 -14.21 13.42 -10.62
CA TYR A 615 -15.30 12.60 -10.11
C TYR A 615 -15.49 11.37 -10.98
N ILE A 616 -15.63 10.19 -10.38
CA ILE A 616 -15.96 8.96 -11.10
C ILE A 616 -17.35 8.52 -10.67
N ALA A 617 -18.31 8.59 -11.58
CA ALA A 617 -19.70 8.19 -11.32
C ALA A 617 -19.99 6.83 -11.94
N GLU A 618 -20.41 5.86 -11.13
CA GLU A 618 -20.69 4.49 -11.52
C GLU A 618 -22.08 4.03 -11.08
N ASN A 619 -22.70 3.12 -11.83
CA ASN A 619 -24.03 2.60 -11.51
C ASN A 619 -23.92 1.22 -10.86
N ARG A 620 -23.99 1.21 -9.52
CA ARG A 620 -23.85 0.01 -8.68
C ARG A 620 -25.19 -0.68 -8.48
N GLN A 621 -25.26 -1.97 -8.78
CA GLN A 621 -26.46 -2.79 -8.72
C GLN A 621 -26.17 -4.16 -8.14
N TYR A 622 -27.18 -4.82 -7.56
CA TYR A 622 -27.05 -6.18 -7.01
C TYR A 622 -26.99 -7.27 -8.11
N VAL A 623 -26.02 -7.17 -9.00
CA VAL A 623 -25.68 -8.11 -10.07
C VAL A 623 -24.23 -8.55 -9.89
N SER A 624 -23.74 -9.48 -10.72
CA SER A 624 -22.35 -9.97 -10.59
C SER A 624 -22.01 -10.41 -9.15
N TYR A 625 -20.84 -10.02 -8.63
CA TYR A 625 -20.39 -10.24 -7.26
C TYR A 625 -21.08 -9.27 -6.28
N ASP A 626 -21.45 -8.06 -6.69
CA ASP A 626 -22.21 -7.07 -5.91
C ASP A 626 -23.61 -7.50 -5.48
N LYS A 627 -24.07 -8.70 -5.88
CA LYS A 627 -25.13 -9.39 -5.14
C LYS A 627 -24.80 -9.52 -3.65
N THR A 628 -23.52 -9.59 -3.30
CA THR A 628 -23.03 -9.63 -1.92
C THR A 628 -23.27 -8.30 -1.22
N LEU A 629 -23.25 -7.12 -1.87
CA LEU A 629 -23.60 -5.85 -1.22
C LEU A 629 -25.00 -5.85 -0.57
N LYS A 630 -25.92 -6.69 -1.06
CA LYS A 630 -27.26 -6.83 -0.50
C LYS A 630 -27.31 -7.62 0.81
N VAL A 631 -26.39 -8.57 1.02
CA VAL A 631 -26.50 -9.61 2.06
C VAL A 631 -25.20 -9.86 2.85
N GLY A 632 -24.09 -9.30 2.38
CA GLY A 632 -22.73 -9.53 2.83
C GLY A 632 -22.26 -8.49 3.84
N PRO A 633 -22.51 -7.17 3.68
CA PRO A 633 -22.06 -6.17 4.66
C PRO A 633 -22.53 -6.55 6.06
N TYR A 634 -21.63 -6.42 7.03
CA TYR A 634 -21.82 -7.02 8.34
C TYR A 634 -21.45 -6.08 9.49
N ASN A 635 -21.96 -6.39 10.68
CA ASN A 635 -21.68 -5.66 11.92
C ASN A 635 -21.56 -6.62 13.11
N PHE A 636 -20.50 -6.48 13.90
CA PHE A 636 -20.30 -7.20 15.16
C PHE A 636 -21.08 -6.51 16.30
N GLY A 637 -22.38 -6.78 16.35
CA GLY A 637 -23.30 -6.09 17.26
C GLY A 637 -23.51 -6.72 18.63
N PHE A 638 -23.10 -7.98 18.84
CA PHE A 638 -23.53 -8.82 19.98
C PHE A 638 -22.41 -9.16 20.98
N SER A 639 -21.65 -8.15 21.41
CA SER A 639 -20.42 -8.35 22.20
C SER A 639 -20.59 -9.09 23.53
N THR A 640 -21.80 -9.17 24.11
CA THR A 640 -22.02 -9.90 25.37
C THR A 640 -22.69 -11.25 25.18
N THR A 641 -23.51 -11.43 24.14
CA THR A 641 -24.26 -12.67 23.94
C THR A 641 -23.60 -13.62 22.94
N ARG A 642 -23.02 -13.07 21.87
CA ARG A 642 -22.46 -13.81 20.71
C ARG A 642 -21.35 -12.96 20.05
N PRO A 643 -20.17 -12.83 20.67
CA PRO A 643 -19.11 -11.93 20.18
C PRO A 643 -18.64 -12.28 18.77
N ASP A 644 -18.62 -13.56 18.40
CA ASP A 644 -18.22 -14.03 17.06
C ASP A 644 -19.38 -14.01 16.05
N TRP A 645 -20.52 -13.41 16.41
CA TRP A 645 -21.69 -13.37 15.54
C TRP A 645 -21.85 -12.01 14.88
N VAL A 646 -21.98 -12.05 13.55
CA VAL A 646 -22.29 -10.88 12.74
C VAL A 646 -23.75 -10.85 12.31
N GLU A 647 -24.34 -9.66 12.35
CA GLU A 647 -25.59 -9.37 11.62
C GLU A 647 -25.27 -8.74 10.26
N HIS A 648 -26.14 -8.95 9.28
CA HIS A 648 -25.95 -8.45 7.92
C HIS A 648 -26.97 -7.36 7.56
N TYR A 649 -26.56 -6.43 6.70
CA TYR A 649 -27.37 -5.33 6.19
C TYR A 649 -27.02 -4.99 4.73
N PRO A 650 -27.92 -4.36 3.96
CA PRO A 650 -27.63 -3.97 2.59
C PRO A 650 -26.91 -2.63 2.51
N TYR A 651 -25.77 -2.60 1.82
CA TYR A 651 -25.28 -1.39 1.17
C TYR A 651 -26.21 -1.05 0.00
N GLN A 652 -26.58 0.21 -0.16
CA GLN A 652 -27.61 0.62 -1.12
C GLN A 652 -27.14 0.49 -2.58
N ASN A 653 -28.06 0.49 -3.54
CA ASN A 653 -27.73 0.50 -4.97
C ASN A 653 -28.14 1.84 -5.59
N GLY A 654 -27.48 2.25 -6.68
CA GLY A 654 -27.70 3.54 -7.32
C GLY A 654 -26.46 4.09 -8.02
N LEU A 655 -26.41 5.40 -8.19
CA LEU A 655 -25.25 6.09 -8.74
C LEU A 655 -24.26 6.39 -7.60
N LEU A 656 -23.18 5.61 -7.48
CA LEU A 656 -22.09 5.92 -6.55
C LEU A 656 -21.14 6.90 -7.24
N ILE A 657 -20.71 7.94 -6.53
CA ILE A 657 -19.79 8.94 -7.05
C ILE A 657 -18.55 8.94 -6.16
N TRP A 658 -17.39 8.74 -6.77
CA TRP A 658 -16.10 8.77 -6.11
C TRP A 658 -15.40 10.09 -6.38
N LYS A 659 -14.65 10.56 -5.40
CA LYS A 659 -13.71 11.68 -5.52
C LYS A 659 -12.31 11.09 -5.66
N TRP A 660 -11.71 11.25 -6.83
CA TRP A 660 -10.29 10.95 -7.07
C TRP A 660 -9.49 12.26 -6.93
N ASP A 661 -8.50 12.26 -6.04
CA ASP A 661 -7.65 13.42 -5.73
C ASP A 661 -6.17 13.00 -5.74
N THR A 662 -5.44 13.32 -6.82
CA THR A 662 -4.04 12.88 -6.96
C THR A 662 -3.08 13.63 -6.05
N SER A 663 -3.56 14.60 -5.27
CA SER A 663 -2.77 15.22 -4.21
C SER A 663 -2.63 14.35 -2.95
N GLN A 664 -3.27 13.18 -2.92
CA GLN A 664 -3.24 12.24 -1.80
C GLN A 664 -2.71 10.91 -2.32
N ALA A 665 -1.73 10.33 -1.64
CA ALA A 665 -1.15 9.04 -2.02
C ALA A 665 -1.96 7.84 -1.51
N ASP A 666 -2.86 8.06 -0.56
CA ASP A 666 -3.57 7.02 0.19
C ASP A 666 -4.95 7.49 0.67
N ASP A 667 -5.75 6.57 1.22
CA ASP A 667 -7.06 6.84 1.83
C ASP A 667 -7.02 6.83 3.38
N ASN A 668 -5.89 7.20 3.99
CA ASN A 668 -5.71 7.34 5.44
C ASN A 668 -6.43 8.56 6.03
N THR A 669 -7.76 8.56 5.93
CA THR A 669 -8.63 9.62 6.45
C THR A 669 -8.42 9.93 7.95
N SER A 670 -7.81 9.04 8.71
CA SER A 670 -7.42 9.30 10.10
C SER A 670 -6.25 10.28 10.24
N GLN A 671 -5.36 10.33 9.25
CA GLN A 671 -4.27 11.29 9.13
C GLN A 671 -4.74 12.58 8.45
N HIS A 672 -5.58 12.46 7.40
CA HIS A 672 -6.11 13.59 6.64
C HIS A 672 -7.65 13.56 6.53
N PRO A 673 -8.39 13.91 7.60
CA PRO A 673 -9.86 13.83 7.65
C PRO A 673 -10.61 14.40 6.44
N GLY A 674 -11.35 13.52 5.77
CA GLY A 674 -12.20 13.79 4.62
C GLY A 674 -11.48 14.05 3.31
N GLU A 675 -10.18 13.77 3.25
CA GLU A 675 -9.36 13.77 2.05
C GLU A 675 -8.79 12.34 1.89
N GLY A 676 -8.44 11.96 0.65
CA GLY A 676 -7.93 10.64 0.32
C GLY A 676 -7.77 10.49 -1.19
N LEU A 677 -6.99 9.51 -1.62
CA LEU A 677 -6.78 9.18 -3.02
C LEU A 677 -8.11 8.92 -3.74
N ILE A 678 -8.99 8.07 -3.21
CA ILE A 678 -10.24 7.65 -3.86
C ILE A 678 -11.39 7.36 -2.86
N LEU A 679 -12.15 8.40 -2.49
CA LEU A 679 -13.23 8.26 -1.51
C LEU A 679 -14.66 8.32 -2.12
N PRO A 680 -15.60 7.46 -1.68
CA PRO A 680 -16.99 7.55 -2.11
C PRO A 680 -17.70 8.72 -1.42
N ILE A 681 -18.41 9.52 -2.22
CA ILE A 681 -19.17 10.68 -1.76
C ILE A 681 -20.53 10.20 -1.24
N ASP A 682 -20.79 10.44 0.04
CA ASP A 682 -22.06 10.08 0.66
C ASP A 682 -23.17 11.09 0.31
N SER A 683 -24.24 10.63 -0.34
CA SER A 683 -25.42 11.45 -0.63
C SER A 683 -26.21 11.87 0.62
N HIS A 684 -25.99 11.22 1.76
CA HIS A 684 -26.61 11.47 3.06
C HIS A 684 -25.60 11.70 4.20
N PRO A 685 -24.69 12.69 4.08
CA PRO A 685 -23.46 12.81 4.90
C PRO A 685 -23.70 13.14 6.38
N THR A 686 -24.96 13.24 6.82
CA THR A 686 -25.30 13.49 8.22
C THR A 686 -25.02 12.26 9.07
N ALA A 687 -24.20 12.44 10.11
CA ALA A 687 -23.78 11.35 10.99
C ALA A 687 -24.93 10.52 11.59
N LEU A 688 -24.87 9.20 11.36
CA LEU A 688 -25.65 8.19 12.04
C LEU A 688 -25.09 7.92 13.44
N LYS A 689 -25.99 7.66 14.39
CA LYS A 689 -25.65 7.47 15.80
C LYS A 689 -26.33 6.24 16.37
N TRP A 690 -25.62 5.57 17.26
CA TRP A 690 -26.14 4.52 18.13
C TRP A 690 -27.11 5.09 19.17
N THR A 691 -27.85 4.20 19.83
CA THR A 691 -28.81 4.57 20.89
C THR A 691 -28.14 5.28 22.08
N ASP A 692 -26.85 5.03 22.33
CA ASP A 692 -26.04 5.71 23.36
C ASP A 692 -25.56 7.12 22.95
N GLY A 693 -25.85 7.54 21.71
CA GLY A 693 -25.44 8.84 21.15
C GLY A 693 -24.05 8.86 20.52
N SER A 694 -23.28 7.77 20.61
CA SER A 694 -22.01 7.62 19.89
C SER A 694 -22.23 7.47 18.39
N VAL A 695 -21.25 7.92 17.62
CA VAL A 695 -21.28 7.91 16.16
C VAL A 695 -20.98 6.50 15.64
N MET A 696 -21.65 6.10 14.55
CA MET A 696 -21.33 4.84 13.86
C MET A 696 -20.01 4.97 13.07
N ASN A 697 -19.25 3.88 12.93
CA ASN A 697 -17.99 3.86 12.18
C ASN A 697 -18.21 4.21 10.69
N ALA A 698 -17.14 4.56 9.98
CA ALA A 698 -17.24 5.09 8.61
C ALA A 698 -17.86 4.07 7.64
N ARG A 699 -17.55 2.78 7.80
CA ARG A 699 -18.17 1.69 7.03
C ARG A 699 -19.69 1.62 7.21
N LEU A 700 -20.21 1.92 8.41
CA LEU A 700 -21.66 2.01 8.63
C LEU A 700 -22.26 3.32 8.13
N GLN A 701 -21.50 4.42 8.13
CA GLN A 701 -21.98 5.69 7.57
C GLN A 701 -22.17 5.59 6.05
N SER A 702 -21.21 4.97 5.35
CA SER A 702 -21.17 4.94 3.88
C SER A 702 -22.16 3.97 3.22
N PHE A 703 -22.99 3.26 4.00
CA PHE A 703 -23.90 2.24 3.45
C PHE A 703 -24.93 2.83 2.46
N ASP A 704 -25.28 4.10 2.58
CA ASP A 704 -26.24 4.80 1.71
C ASP A 704 -25.67 6.00 0.95
N SER A 705 -24.37 5.89 0.62
CA SER A 705 -23.68 6.82 -0.26
C SER A 705 -24.33 7.02 -1.64
N PRO A 706 -24.88 5.99 -2.34
CA PRO A 706 -25.38 6.17 -3.70
C PRO A 706 -26.48 7.23 -3.85
N PHE A 707 -26.35 8.04 -4.90
CA PHE A 707 -27.38 8.96 -5.37
C PHE A 707 -28.48 8.19 -6.12
N SER A 708 -29.74 8.51 -5.85
CA SER A 708 -30.89 7.82 -6.46
C SER A 708 -32.19 8.66 -6.40
N GLN A 709 -33.15 8.34 -7.26
CA GLN A 709 -34.54 8.79 -7.18
C GLN A 709 -35.36 7.96 -6.18
N TYR A 710 -34.85 6.79 -5.76
CA TYR A 710 -35.51 5.86 -4.86
C TYR A 710 -35.07 6.08 -3.40
N ARG A 711 -35.89 5.60 -2.47
CA ARG A 711 -35.59 5.71 -1.04
C ARG A 711 -34.59 4.64 -0.63
N THR A 712 -33.78 4.94 0.38
CA THR A 712 -32.93 3.93 1.02
C THR A 712 -33.76 2.94 1.82
N ASP A 713 -33.25 1.72 2.01
CA ASP A 713 -33.83 0.73 2.90
C ASP A 713 -33.75 1.16 4.37
N ALA A 714 -34.67 0.67 5.19
CA ALA A 714 -34.58 0.81 6.64
C ALA A 714 -33.85 -0.40 7.23
N ILE A 715 -32.82 -0.17 8.05
CA ILE A 715 -32.02 -1.23 8.66
C ILE A 715 -32.12 -1.20 10.19
N THR A 716 -31.87 -2.35 10.81
CA THR A 716 -31.74 -2.47 12.28
C THR A 716 -30.40 -3.11 12.56
N LEU A 717 -29.62 -2.49 13.43
CA LEU A 717 -28.30 -2.94 13.84
C LEU A 717 -28.18 -2.91 15.35
N HIS A 718 -27.18 -3.57 15.91
CA HIS A 718 -26.89 -3.66 17.33
C HIS A 718 -25.48 -3.13 17.63
N LYS A 719 -25.33 -2.52 18.80
CA LYS A 719 -24.03 -2.27 19.42
C LYS A 719 -24.12 -2.72 20.85
N ALA A 720 -23.23 -3.61 21.26
CA ALA A 720 -23.27 -4.24 22.58
C ALA A 720 -24.69 -4.76 22.94
N ASP A 721 -25.27 -5.51 22.00
CA ASP A 721 -26.60 -6.14 22.10
C ASP A 721 -27.78 -5.16 22.13
N VAL A 722 -27.54 -3.85 21.97
CA VAL A 722 -28.58 -2.81 21.96
C VAL A 722 -28.93 -2.43 20.51
N ALA A 723 -30.17 -2.68 20.13
CA ALA A 723 -30.68 -2.35 18.80
C ALA A 723 -30.83 -0.83 18.58
N VAL A 724 -30.56 -0.40 17.34
CA VAL A 724 -30.91 0.90 16.78
C VAL A 724 -31.54 0.69 15.41
N LYS A 725 -32.60 1.45 15.11
CA LYS A 725 -33.26 1.42 13.81
C LYS A 725 -32.92 2.67 13.00
N ILE A 726 -32.22 2.49 11.90
CA ILE A 726 -31.98 3.54 10.91
C ILE A 726 -33.18 3.55 9.96
N LYS A 727 -33.81 4.72 9.82
CA LYS A 727 -35.01 4.87 8.99
C LYS A 727 -34.62 5.09 7.54
N SER A 728 -35.41 4.53 6.63
CA SER A 728 -35.38 4.86 5.20
C SER A 728 -35.35 6.38 4.99
N ARG A 729 -34.41 6.86 4.18
CA ARG A 729 -34.23 8.26 3.79
C ARG A 729 -34.74 8.49 2.35
N PRO A 730 -35.25 9.69 2.00
CA PRO A 730 -35.58 10.02 0.61
C PRO A 730 -34.33 10.00 -0.27
N GLY A 731 -34.42 9.47 -1.50
CA GLY A 731 -33.30 9.50 -2.43
C GLY A 731 -32.85 10.92 -2.80
N VAL A 732 -31.55 11.06 -3.02
CA VAL A 732 -30.90 12.28 -3.48
C VAL A 732 -30.45 12.10 -4.93
N PRO A 733 -31.12 12.70 -5.93
CA PRO A 733 -30.83 12.44 -7.34
C PRO A 733 -29.81 13.41 -7.96
N VAL A 734 -29.21 14.29 -7.15
CA VAL A 734 -28.30 15.35 -7.62
C VAL A 734 -27.10 15.46 -6.70
N PHE A 735 -25.92 15.29 -7.28
CA PHE A 735 -24.66 15.77 -6.74
C PHE A 735 -24.41 17.21 -7.22
N ASP A 736 -23.96 18.09 -6.32
CA ASP A 736 -23.67 19.51 -6.61
C ASP A 736 -22.59 20.03 -5.63
N ASP A 737 -21.36 20.13 -6.11
CA ASP A 737 -20.16 20.48 -5.32
C ASP A 737 -20.12 21.94 -4.84
N GLY A 738 -20.90 22.82 -5.47
CA GLY A 738 -20.98 24.24 -5.12
C GLY A 738 -22.09 24.59 -4.13
N LYS A 739 -22.96 23.62 -3.79
CA LYS A 739 -24.15 23.85 -2.95
C LYS A 739 -24.20 22.97 -1.71
N SER A 740 -23.60 21.79 -1.75
CA SER A 740 -23.67 20.80 -0.68
C SER A 740 -22.30 20.60 -0.05
N THR A 741 -22.27 20.39 1.27
CA THR A 741 -21.11 19.76 1.91
C THR A 741 -21.37 18.26 1.98
N TYR A 742 -20.37 17.48 1.58
CA TYR A 742 -20.36 16.02 1.70
C TYR A 742 -19.47 15.56 2.86
N TYR A 743 -19.04 16.51 3.69
CA TYR A 743 -18.24 16.30 4.89
C TYR A 743 -19.02 16.73 6.15
N ASP A 744 -19.08 15.85 7.13
CA ASP A 744 -19.57 16.11 8.49
C ASP A 744 -18.41 15.92 9.47
N ALA A 745 -17.99 17.01 10.11
CA ALA A 745 -16.85 17.00 11.04
C ALA A 745 -17.07 16.11 12.28
N THR A 746 -18.30 15.65 12.54
CA THR A 746 -18.59 14.68 13.60
C THR A 746 -18.31 13.23 13.18
N THR A 747 -18.14 12.97 11.89
CA THR A 747 -17.72 11.71 11.26
C THR A 747 -16.52 11.96 10.32
N PRO A 748 -15.36 12.37 10.86
CA PRO A 748 -14.23 12.86 10.06
C PRO A 748 -13.67 11.82 9.07
N LEU A 749 -13.85 10.52 9.35
CA LEU A 749 -13.36 9.43 8.51
C LEU A 749 -14.35 8.99 7.42
N ALA A 750 -15.59 9.49 7.45
CA ALA A 750 -16.66 9.02 6.57
C ALA A 750 -17.05 10.04 5.49
N GLY A 751 -17.01 11.33 5.83
CA GLY A 751 -17.38 12.39 4.90
C GLY A 751 -16.24 12.74 3.95
N VAL A 752 -16.56 13.31 2.79
CA VAL A 752 -15.57 13.73 1.78
C VAL A 752 -15.61 15.24 1.61
N LYS A 753 -14.46 15.91 1.73
CA LYS A 753 -14.30 17.31 1.37
C LYS A 753 -14.19 17.42 -0.14
N VAL A 754 -15.10 18.18 -0.74
CA VAL A 754 -15.08 18.43 -2.18
C VAL A 754 -14.66 19.87 -2.46
N THR A 755 -13.92 20.05 -3.56
CA THR A 755 -13.61 21.37 -4.12
C THR A 755 -14.83 21.88 -4.88
N ASP A 756 -15.17 23.17 -4.74
CA ASP A 756 -16.20 23.79 -5.57
C ASP A 756 -15.64 24.00 -6.99
N THR A 757 -15.87 23.02 -7.86
CA THR A 757 -15.44 23.06 -9.26
C THR A 757 -16.56 23.50 -10.20
N ASN A 758 -17.66 24.04 -9.64
CA ASN A 758 -18.88 24.38 -10.35
C ASN A 758 -19.46 23.18 -11.11
N THR A 759 -19.51 22.01 -10.48
CA THR A 759 -19.95 20.74 -11.09
C THR A 759 -21.22 20.21 -10.43
N SER A 760 -22.20 19.87 -11.26
CA SER A 760 -23.37 19.08 -10.85
C SER A 760 -23.55 17.86 -11.72
N ILE A 761 -23.85 16.72 -11.10
CA ILE A 761 -24.19 15.45 -11.75
C ILE A 761 -25.62 15.09 -11.33
N LYS A 762 -26.54 15.11 -12.29
CA LYS A 762 -27.98 14.90 -12.04
C LYS A 762 -28.50 13.66 -12.73
N ILE A 763 -29.16 12.79 -11.96
CA ILE A 763 -29.94 11.67 -12.48
C ILE A 763 -31.20 12.20 -13.17
N VAL A 764 -31.35 11.92 -14.46
CA VAL A 764 -32.53 12.32 -15.26
C VAL A 764 -33.42 11.15 -15.63
N ASN A 765 -32.91 9.92 -15.59
CA ASN A 765 -33.69 8.70 -15.75
C ASN A 765 -33.02 7.54 -15.01
N GLU A 766 -33.79 6.85 -14.17
CA GLU A 766 -33.35 5.70 -13.38
C GLU A 766 -34.48 4.66 -13.36
N PRO A 767 -34.46 3.65 -14.24
CA PRO A 767 -35.45 2.59 -14.24
C PRO A 767 -35.35 1.77 -12.96
N ALA A 768 -36.47 1.25 -12.46
CA ALA A 768 -36.51 0.45 -11.24
C ALA A 768 -35.66 -0.84 -11.31
N SER A 769 -35.27 -1.29 -12.50
CA SER A 769 -34.33 -2.40 -12.69
C SER A 769 -32.88 -2.04 -12.37
N GLY A 770 -32.54 -0.75 -12.30
CA GLY A 770 -31.15 -0.26 -12.15
C GLY A 770 -30.24 -0.55 -13.35
N SER A 771 -30.75 -1.21 -14.40
CA SER A 771 -29.94 -1.70 -15.52
C SER A 771 -29.22 -0.61 -16.32
N THR A 772 -29.65 0.64 -16.19
CA THR A 772 -29.00 1.82 -16.77
C THR A 772 -29.29 3.05 -15.92
N ILE A 773 -28.38 4.00 -15.80
CA ILE A 773 -28.66 5.34 -15.24
C ILE A 773 -28.32 6.40 -16.27
N LYS A 774 -29.25 7.33 -16.53
CA LYS A 774 -28.97 8.49 -17.38
C LYS A 774 -28.67 9.70 -16.51
N VAL A 775 -27.49 10.28 -16.71
CA VAL A 775 -27.04 11.48 -15.99
C VAL A 775 -26.90 12.67 -16.94
N LYS A 776 -26.96 13.86 -16.35
CA LYS A 776 -26.51 15.11 -16.97
C LYS A 776 -25.45 15.75 -16.10
N VAL A 777 -24.31 16.07 -16.69
CA VAL A 777 -23.30 16.94 -16.09
C VAL A 777 -23.60 18.37 -16.50
N GLY A 778 -23.31 19.33 -15.64
CA GLY A 778 -23.42 20.74 -15.94
C GLY A 778 -22.90 21.62 -14.80
N PRO A 779 -23.08 22.95 -14.92
CA PRO A 779 -22.69 23.86 -13.85
C PRO A 779 -23.49 23.61 -12.57
N SER A 780 -22.84 23.86 -11.43
CA SER A 780 -23.50 23.94 -10.12
C SER A 780 -24.70 24.89 -10.17
N THR A 781 -25.71 24.61 -9.35
CA THR A 781 -26.91 25.44 -9.24
C THR A 781 -26.79 26.60 -8.24
N LYS A 782 -25.57 26.86 -7.74
CA LYS A 782 -25.25 27.91 -6.77
C LYS A 782 -25.62 29.33 -7.21
#